data_AF-A0A6P0EZV3-F1
#
_entry.id   AF-A0A6P0EZV3-F1
#
_cell.length_a   1.000
_cell.length_b   1.000
_cell.length_c   1.000
_cell.angle_alpha   90.00
_cell.angle_beta   90.00
_cell.angle_gamma   90.00
#
_symmetry.space_group_name_H-M   'P 1'
#
loop_
_entity.id
_entity.type
_entity.pdbx_description
1 polymer ?
#
loop_
_entity_poly.entity_id
_entity_poly.type
_entity_poly.pdbx_seq_one_letter_code
_entity_poly.pdbx_strand_id
1 'polypeptide(L)'
;MRSTSGTQHLPADAGPRVRGTVHRALATVVLGLVALLVGAGVTAPAASAAATGCSVQVVAHPDDDLFFQNPAVQGSITAGSCVTTMYVTSADAGLGATYARSREAGVRAAYATMAGVANTWSTATQSWNGKTVTVSTLTRASRISLVFLRLPDGNLDGSGTTASGGTSLQELLTGTISTLRTVDGPVQSYTWADLVQVIGKLVTASNASAIRTLDFFGDYGDGDHSDHISVARATLQAQRAYAPTVPISSYAGYPGASLAANVSGAALTAKQRAVLAYAPFDSNMCQSLTACNARSEGAWLTRQHLAGELRTTDGTQTGNLASAAMVSTSSQDVKNGMGGSNAVDGVISGYPVDSSAEWSTAGGGAGSWITLGWMEPVQIDRVVLHDRPNTSDRVTGGTLTFSDGSTVTVPALDDAGGAVVVPFPARSVTGVTFTVTSVSASTHNVGLAEMQAWSPGSGPVVAPPAPAADVDHALTASVTASSQNWNDDQTAAKAVDGIADGYPGDHTAEWATQGGGVGSTLTLTWAAPVTLGRVVLHDRPNTSDQVTSATLTFSDGSVVPVPQLIDDGGAVVVNFPVRTTSSLTFTVTGVSATTSNVGLAELEAWSQSSVAAPETETPAVETPATAAPTTTPVPTTTAPATPTTPAAPTTTAPTTTAPAPAAPTTAAPTPAAPTTAAPTPAAPTTAAPTPAAPTTAAPTPAAPTTAAPTTTSPVSTVDLTDSATGTMGLGKMSGVGSWSRWTWTKPVTVGRLVITNRTSWQMNVTSAQLAFSDGSTVAVPAYPAPGKSITVTFPARTTSSLKLTVTGVAGMTVTAGLVDVGAFSS
;
A
#
# COMPACT_ATOMS: atom_id res chain seq x y z
N MET A 1 21.40 56.92 -24.36
CA MET A 1 22.01 58.18 -23.85
C MET A 1 21.01 59.31 -24.03
N ARG A 2 20.87 60.23 -23.06
CA ARG A 2 20.11 61.53 -23.09
C ARG A 2 18.70 61.50 -23.72
N SER A 3 17.60 61.57 -22.98
CA SER A 3 17.12 62.67 -22.11
C SER A 3 17.01 64.04 -22.79
N THR A 4 15.78 64.52 -22.95
CA THR A 4 15.36 65.89 -22.54
C THR A 4 13.87 65.94 -22.22
N SER A 5 13.56 66.57 -21.09
CA SER A 5 12.22 66.88 -20.57
C SER A 5 11.71 68.25 -21.05
N GLY A 6 10.39 68.49 -21.01
CA GLY A 6 9.81 69.81 -21.25
C GLY A 6 8.37 69.94 -20.72
N THR A 7 8.22 70.43 -19.49
CA THR A 7 6.95 70.85 -18.88
C THR A 7 6.73 72.35 -19.05
N GLN A 8 5.49 72.81 -19.25
CA GLN A 8 5.01 74.09 -18.71
C GLN A 8 3.46 74.24 -18.70
N HIS A 9 2.99 75.30 -18.04
CA HIS A 9 1.65 75.42 -17.44
C HIS A 9 0.57 76.11 -18.29
N LEU A 10 -0.65 76.05 -17.74
CA LEU A 10 -1.92 76.71 -18.12
C LEU A 10 -1.83 78.23 -18.33
N PRO A 11 -2.88 78.86 -18.90
CA PRO A 11 -3.75 79.67 -18.02
C PRO A 11 -5.28 79.51 -18.23
N ALA A 12 -6.03 80.22 -17.38
CA ALA A 12 -7.41 79.99 -16.94
C ALA A 12 -8.58 80.64 -17.75
N ASP A 13 -9.79 80.26 -17.31
CA ASP A 13 -11.07 81.00 -17.25
C ASP A 13 -11.84 81.46 -18.50
N ALA A 14 -13.10 80.97 -18.60
CA ALA A 14 -14.33 81.79 -18.66
C ALA A 14 -15.61 80.92 -18.55
N GLY A 15 -16.65 81.43 -17.86
CA GLY A 15 -17.99 80.81 -17.77
C GLY A 15 -18.89 81.09 -18.99
N PRO A 16 -20.18 80.65 -18.97
CA PRO A 16 -21.18 81.38 -18.17
C PRO A 16 -22.32 80.55 -17.52
N ARG A 17 -23.13 81.22 -16.68
CA ARG A 17 -24.41 80.74 -16.10
C ARG A 17 -25.62 81.34 -16.84
N VAL A 18 -26.75 80.62 -16.96
CA VAL A 18 -28.17 81.08 -16.78
C VAL A 18 -29.06 79.81 -16.61
N ARG A 19 -29.67 79.55 -15.44
CA ARG A 19 -31.13 79.58 -15.06
C ARG A 19 -32.11 78.93 -16.08
N GLY A 20 -33.16 78.18 -15.71
CA GLY A 20 -33.72 77.73 -14.41
C GLY A 20 -34.65 76.50 -14.66
N THR A 21 -35.60 76.08 -13.82
CA THR A 21 -36.10 76.57 -12.52
C THR A 21 -37.00 75.50 -11.85
N VAL A 22 -36.88 75.32 -10.52
CA VAL A 22 -37.94 74.96 -9.52
C VAL A 22 -38.72 73.62 -9.65
N HIS A 23 -38.65 72.80 -8.59
CA HIS A 23 -39.73 72.42 -7.64
C HIS A 23 -39.02 71.86 -6.36
N ARG A 24 -38.98 72.57 -5.21
CA ARG A 24 -39.88 72.50 -4.03
C ARG A 24 -40.00 71.09 -3.41
N ALA A 25 -39.85 70.84 -2.10
CA ALA A 25 -39.57 71.70 -0.93
C ALA A 25 -38.97 70.88 0.26
N LEU A 26 -38.65 71.50 1.40
CA LEU A 26 -37.94 70.91 2.54
C LEU A 26 -38.48 71.48 3.89
N ALA A 27 -38.46 70.69 4.97
CA ALA A 27 -38.59 71.08 6.40
C ALA A 27 -40.03 71.43 6.92
N THR A 28 -40.49 71.21 8.18
CA THR A 28 -39.91 70.59 9.43
C THR A 28 -41.00 70.43 10.56
N VAL A 29 -40.62 69.81 11.71
CA VAL A 29 -41.27 69.79 13.08
C VAL A 29 -42.58 68.96 13.21
N VAL A 30 -42.84 68.05 14.17
CA VAL A 30 -42.78 68.08 15.66
C VAL A 30 -42.73 66.64 16.26
N LEU A 31 -42.21 66.50 17.48
CA LEU A 31 -42.14 65.30 18.32
C LEU A 31 -43.48 64.53 18.48
N GLY A 32 -43.41 63.19 18.42
CA GLY A 32 -44.48 62.29 18.87
C GLY A 32 -44.01 60.82 18.90
N LEU A 33 -44.12 60.16 20.07
CA LEU A 33 -43.73 58.76 20.36
C LEU A 33 -42.23 58.43 20.41
N VAL A 34 -41.60 58.78 21.53
CA VAL A 34 -40.63 57.88 22.19
C VAL A 34 -41.42 56.92 23.08
N ALA A 35 -41.86 55.78 22.53
CA ALA A 35 -42.28 54.56 23.27
C ALA A 35 -42.88 53.48 22.33
N LEU A 36 -42.07 52.85 21.47
CA LEU A 36 -42.18 51.45 21.02
C LEU A 36 -41.10 51.17 19.95
N LEU A 37 -39.89 50.75 20.37
CA LEU A 37 -38.88 50.14 19.46
C LEU A 37 -37.75 49.39 20.20
N VAL A 38 -37.94 49.08 21.49
CA VAL A 38 -37.19 48.01 22.16
C VAL A 38 -37.89 46.71 21.77
N GLY A 39 -37.26 45.90 20.89
CA GLY A 39 -37.83 44.60 20.48
C GLY A 39 -37.90 44.30 18.98
N ALA A 40 -37.20 45.04 18.12
CA ALA A 40 -36.83 44.54 16.80
C ALA A 40 -35.42 43.92 16.89
N GLY A 41 -35.32 42.75 17.50
CA GLY A 41 -34.07 41.99 17.52
C GLY A 41 -33.66 41.70 16.08
N VAL A 42 -32.49 42.20 15.67
CA VAL A 42 -31.88 41.80 14.40
C VAL A 42 -31.46 40.35 14.58
N THR A 43 -32.37 39.42 14.31
CA THR A 43 -32.05 38.01 14.20
C THR A 43 -31.00 37.91 13.09
N ALA A 44 -29.77 37.55 13.47
CA ALA A 44 -28.79 37.08 12.50
C ALA A 44 -29.50 36.05 11.60
N PRO A 45 -29.22 36.02 10.28
CA PRO A 45 -29.82 35.02 9.40
C PRO A 45 -29.56 33.66 10.05
N ALA A 46 -30.64 32.92 10.31
CA ALA A 46 -30.58 31.66 11.02
C ALA A 46 -29.47 30.81 10.38
N ALA A 47 -28.56 30.30 11.21
CA ALA A 47 -27.44 29.49 10.73
C ALA A 47 -28.00 28.45 9.75
N SER A 48 -27.53 28.51 8.49
CA SER A 48 -28.00 27.63 7.42
C SER A 48 -28.08 26.23 7.98
N ALA A 49 -29.28 25.63 7.96
CA ALA A 49 -29.55 24.34 8.60
C ALA A 49 -28.39 23.40 8.28
N ALA A 50 -27.66 22.99 9.33
CA ALA A 50 -26.34 22.39 9.18
C ALA A 50 -26.45 21.18 8.26
N ALA A 51 -25.95 21.33 7.03
CA ALA A 51 -26.19 20.36 6.00
C ALA A 51 -25.55 19.04 6.41
N THR A 52 -26.39 18.02 6.61
CA THR A 52 -25.93 16.75 7.15
C THR A 52 -25.07 16.05 6.10
N GLY A 53 -23.78 15.91 6.36
CA GLY A 53 -22.85 15.26 5.45
C GLY A 53 -22.45 16.11 4.25
N CYS A 54 -21.65 17.17 4.44
CA CYS A 54 -21.04 17.90 3.33
C CYS A 54 -20.01 17.02 2.60
N SER A 55 -19.93 17.16 1.28
CA SER A 55 -18.78 16.65 0.52
C SER A 55 -17.65 17.69 0.58
N VAL A 56 -16.51 17.29 1.12
CA VAL A 56 -15.34 18.15 1.27
C VAL A 56 -14.31 17.83 0.20
N GLN A 57 -13.74 18.85 -0.43
CA GLN A 57 -12.64 18.75 -1.37
C GLN A 57 -11.45 19.51 -0.76
N VAL A 58 -10.25 18.94 -0.81
CA VAL A 58 -9.01 19.62 -0.40
C VAL A 58 -7.98 19.38 -1.50
N VAL A 59 -7.59 20.46 -2.18
CA VAL A 59 -6.73 20.43 -3.36
C VAL A 59 -5.67 21.54 -3.26
N ALA A 60 -4.62 21.47 -4.06
CA ALA A 60 -3.56 22.47 -4.03
C ALA A 60 -4.04 23.76 -4.70
N HIS A 61 -4.46 23.64 -5.96
CA HIS A 61 -4.70 24.76 -6.85
C HIS A 61 -6.19 24.95 -7.18
N PRO A 62 -6.61 26.19 -7.53
CA PRO A 62 -7.97 26.52 -7.95
C PRO A 62 -8.56 25.65 -9.08
N ASP A 63 -7.77 25.12 -10.00
CA ASP A 63 -8.25 24.34 -11.15
C ASP A 63 -8.25 22.81 -10.92
N ASP A 64 -7.57 22.32 -9.89
CA ASP A 64 -7.41 20.89 -9.58
C ASP A 64 -8.75 20.13 -9.49
N ASP A 65 -9.73 20.68 -8.76
CA ASP A 65 -11.01 20.00 -8.59
C ASP A 65 -11.86 20.03 -9.88
N LEU A 66 -11.64 21.04 -10.74
CA LEU A 66 -12.27 21.16 -12.05
C LEU A 66 -11.70 20.13 -13.04
N PHE A 67 -10.40 19.83 -12.98
CA PHE A 67 -9.73 18.87 -13.86
C PHE A 67 -9.74 17.43 -13.34
N PHE A 68 -9.50 17.18 -12.06
CA PHE A 68 -9.23 15.82 -11.54
C PHE A 68 -10.40 15.25 -10.71
N GLN A 69 -11.22 16.11 -10.10
CA GLN A 69 -12.34 15.69 -9.22
C GLN A 69 -13.74 15.85 -9.84
N ASN A 70 -13.84 16.40 -11.05
CA ASN A 70 -15.09 16.42 -11.83
C ASN A 70 -15.14 15.26 -12.85
N PRO A 71 -16.30 14.58 -13.02
CA PRO A 71 -17.66 15.01 -12.63
C PRO A 71 -18.14 14.76 -11.18
N ALA A 72 -17.39 14.11 -10.29
CA ALA A 72 -17.88 13.81 -8.92
C ALA A 72 -18.31 15.05 -8.09
N VAL A 73 -17.61 16.18 -8.23
CA VAL A 73 -18.00 17.47 -7.61
C VAL A 73 -19.31 18.01 -8.20
N GLN A 74 -19.43 18.11 -9.53
CA GLN A 74 -20.67 18.48 -10.23
C GLN A 74 -21.84 17.57 -9.81
N GLY A 75 -21.62 16.26 -9.65
CA GLY A 75 -22.63 15.32 -9.15
C GLY A 75 -23.12 15.70 -7.75
N SER A 76 -22.20 16.01 -6.84
CA SER A 76 -22.51 16.46 -5.46
C SER A 76 -23.32 17.77 -5.46
N ILE A 77 -22.94 18.74 -6.30
CA ILE A 77 -23.67 20.00 -6.47
C ILE A 77 -25.09 19.74 -6.98
N THR A 78 -25.24 18.89 -8.00
CA THR A 78 -26.51 18.58 -8.68
C THR A 78 -27.47 17.80 -7.77
N ALA A 79 -26.94 16.90 -6.93
CA ALA A 79 -27.70 16.16 -5.91
C ALA A 79 -28.23 17.05 -4.77
N GLY A 80 -27.88 18.34 -4.74
CA GLY A 80 -28.29 19.25 -3.66
C GLY A 80 -27.47 19.10 -2.39
N SER A 81 -26.38 18.31 -2.40
CA SER A 81 -25.48 18.16 -1.26
C SER A 81 -24.78 19.48 -0.92
N CYS A 82 -24.35 19.59 0.33
CA CYS A 82 -23.38 20.60 0.74
C CYS A 82 -22.00 20.27 0.17
N VAL A 83 -21.26 21.31 -0.21
CA VAL A 83 -19.96 21.22 -0.88
C VAL A 83 -19.03 22.27 -0.29
N THR A 84 -17.88 21.84 0.23
CA THR A 84 -16.83 22.73 0.74
C THR A 84 -15.51 22.38 0.07
N THR A 85 -14.95 23.29 -0.71
CA THR A 85 -13.67 23.09 -1.42
C THR A 85 -12.59 23.97 -0.83
N MET A 86 -11.48 23.38 -0.42
CA MET A 86 -10.34 24.06 0.18
C MET A 86 -9.16 24.06 -0.78
N TYR A 87 -8.66 25.26 -1.06
CA TYR A 87 -7.47 25.52 -1.86
C TYR A 87 -6.33 25.88 -0.91
N VAL A 88 -5.33 25.00 -0.82
CA VAL A 88 -4.24 25.13 0.15
C VAL A 88 -3.21 26.17 -0.31
N THR A 89 -2.81 26.13 -1.58
CA THR A 89 -1.88 27.12 -2.13
C THR A 89 -2.62 28.31 -2.73
N SER A 90 -1.91 29.41 -2.97
CA SER A 90 -2.34 30.52 -3.82
C SER A 90 -2.29 30.18 -5.30
N ALA A 91 -1.60 29.09 -5.67
CA ALA A 91 -1.33 28.68 -7.04
C ALA A 91 -0.83 29.85 -7.89
N ASP A 92 0.05 30.66 -7.28
CA ASP A 92 0.47 31.95 -7.81
C ASP A 92 1.55 31.83 -8.87
N ALA A 93 2.18 30.65 -9.04
CA ALA A 93 3.28 30.40 -9.97
C ALA A 93 4.42 31.45 -9.91
N GLY A 94 4.64 32.09 -8.75
CA GLY A 94 5.59 33.18 -8.58
C GLY A 94 5.15 34.54 -9.17
N LEU A 95 3.95 34.62 -9.75
CA LEU A 95 3.34 35.84 -10.30
C LEU A 95 2.64 36.69 -9.22
N GLY A 96 2.52 36.16 -8.00
CA GLY A 96 2.09 36.89 -6.81
C GLY A 96 0.58 37.09 -6.66
N ALA A 97 0.22 37.85 -5.61
CA ALA A 97 -1.14 37.94 -5.08
C ALA A 97 -2.21 38.31 -6.13
N THR A 98 -1.95 39.27 -7.02
CA THR A 98 -2.94 39.71 -8.03
C THR A 98 -3.36 38.56 -8.95
N TYR A 99 -2.42 37.73 -9.39
CA TYR A 99 -2.68 36.56 -10.22
C TYR A 99 -3.47 35.50 -9.43
N ALA A 100 -3.02 35.18 -8.20
CA ALA A 100 -3.75 34.28 -7.30
C ALA A 100 -5.21 34.73 -7.06
N ARG A 101 -5.47 36.02 -6.85
CA ARG A 101 -6.83 36.57 -6.68
C ARG A 101 -7.68 36.49 -7.92
N SER A 102 -7.07 36.56 -9.11
CA SER A 102 -7.77 36.28 -10.35
C SER A 102 -8.26 34.82 -10.35
N ARG A 103 -7.38 33.86 -10.05
CA ARG A 103 -7.75 32.43 -9.95
C ARG A 103 -8.84 32.17 -8.88
N GLU A 104 -8.81 32.84 -7.72
CA GLU A 104 -9.91 32.80 -6.73
C GLU A 104 -11.26 33.30 -7.30
N ALA A 105 -11.27 34.24 -8.25
CA ALA A 105 -12.47 34.67 -8.96
C ALA A 105 -12.90 33.66 -10.04
N GLY A 106 -11.95 32.99 -10.69
CA GLY A 106 -12.19 31.90 -11.64
C GLY A 106 -12.98 30.75 -11.03
N VAL A 107 -12.57 30.22 -9.87
CA VAL A 107 -13.32 29.12 -9.21
C VAL A 107 -14.71 29.54 -8.77
N ARG A 108 -14.87 30.80 -8.34
CA ARG A 108 -16.18 31.37 -8.03
C ARG A 108 -17.09 31.42 -9.26
N ALA A 109 -16.56 31.70 -10.45
CA ALA A 109 -17.29 31.62 -11.71
C ALA A 109 -17.62 30.17 -12.12
N ALA A 110 -16.67 29.24 -11.95
CA ALA A 110 -16.87 27.82 -12.24
C ALA A 110 -17.95 27.20 -11.34
N TYR A 111 -17.88 27.38 -10.02
CA TYR A 111 -18.85 26.83 -9.08
C TYR A 111 -20.25 27.44 -9.23
N ALA A 112 -20.36 28.73 -9.54
CA ALA A 112 -21.64 29.34 -9.89
C ALA A 112 -22.25 28.73 -11.16
N THR A 113 -21.41 28.44 -12.16
CA THR A 113 -21.79 27.75 -13.41
C THR A 113 -22.22 26.30 -13.15
N MET A 114 -21.45 25.54 -12.36
CA MET A 114 -21.80 24.16 -11.96
C MET A 114 -23.11 24.09 -11.19
N ALA A 115 -23.39 25.10 -10.35
CA ALA A 115 -24.63 25.21 -9.58
C ALA A 115 -25.82 25.80 -10.37
N GLY A 116 -25.60 26.30 -11.58
CA GLY A 116 -26.64 26.90 -12.42
C GLY A 116 -27.24 28.20 -11.86
N VAL A 117 -26.47 28.97 -11.07
CA VAL A 117 -26.93 30.20 -10.40
C VAL A 117 -26.03 31.41 -10.68
N ALA A 118 -26.49 32.61 -10.34
CA ALA A 118 -25.73 33.84 -10.51
C ALA A 118 -24.41 33.82 -9.69
N ASN A 119 -23.30 34.21 -10.34
CA ASN A 119 -21.97 34.33 -9.73
C ASN A 119 -21.92 35.50 -8.73
N THR A 120 -22.45 35.26 -7.53
CA THR A 120 -22.58 36.23 -6.44
C THR A 120 -22.24 35.55 -5.12
N TRP A 121 -21.21 36.04 -4.43
CA TRP A 121 -20.63 35.36 -3.28
C TRP A 121 -20.54 36.29 -2.07
N SER A 122 -20.85 35.77 -0.89
CA SER A 122 -20.49 36.40 0.38
C SER A 122 -19.08 35.94 0.75
N THR A 123 -18.13 36.86 0.91
CA THR A 123 -16.73 36.53 1.27
C THR A 123 -16.43 37.06 2.66
N ALA A 124 -15.91 36.20 3.54
CA ALA A 124 -15.54 36.52 4.91
C ALA A 124 -14.19 35.92 5.28
N THR A 125 -13.55 36.52 6.27
CA THR A 125 -12.30 36.03 6.86
C THR A 125 -12.61 35.29 8.15
N GLN A 126 -12.03 34.10 8.35
CA GLN A 126 -12.31 33.24 9.51
C GLN A 126 -11.01 32.77 10.16
N SER A 127 -11.00 32.58 11.48
CA SER A 127 -9.83 32.06 12.20
C SER A 127 -10.00 30.59 12.57
N TRP A 128 -9.00 29.79 12.22
CA TRP A 128 -8.90 28.35 12.47
C TRP A 128 -7.51 28.07 13.02
N ASN A 129 -7.42 27.50 14.22
CA ASN A 129 -6.14 27.27 14.91
C ASN A 129 -5.23 28.51 15.05
N GLY A 130 -5.81 29.71 15.19
CA GLY A 130 -5.07 30.97 15.20
C GLY A 130 -4.50 31.41 13.83
N LYS A 131 -4.64 30.57 12.79
CA LYS A 131 -4.44 30.95 11.39
C LYS A 131 -5.72 31.56 10.85
N THR A 132 -5.59 32.31 9.77
CA THR A 132 -6.69 33.07 9.17
C THR A 132 -6.89 32.66 7.72
N VAL A 133 -8.06 32.13 7.39
CA VAL A 133 -8.42 31.69 6.03
C VAL A 133 -9.53 32.59 5.47
N THR A 134 -9.64 32.65 4.15
CA THR A 134 -10.78 33.31 3.49
C THR A 134 -11.82 32.28 3.07
N VAL A 135 -13.09 32.52 3.39
CA VAL A 135 -14.22 31.68 3.00
C VAL A 135 -15.16 32.48 2.11
N SER A 136 -15.49 31.95 0.93
CA SER A 136 -16.52 32.47 0.03
C SER A 136 -17.70 31.51 -0.01
N THR A 137 -18.90 31.97 0.29
CA THR A 137 -20.14 31.16 0.22
C THR A 137 -21.05 31.70 -0.89
N LEU A 138 -21.57 30.82 -1.74
CA LEU A 138 -22.35 31.18 -2.94
C LEU A 138 -23.76 31.65 -2.54
N THR A 139 -24.06 32.94 -2.73
CA THR A 139 -25.26 33.58 -2.16
C THR A 139 -26.59 32.96 -2.61
N ARG A 140 -26.64 32.43 -3.85
CA ARG A 140 -27.83 31.76 -4.40
C ARG A 140 -27.85 30.24 -4.19
N ALA A 141 -26.81 29.66 -3.60
CA ALA A 141 -26.70 28.25 -3.27
C ALA A 141 -25.78 28.07 -2.04
N SER A 142 -26.21 28.58 -0.87
CA SER A 142 -25.38 28.76 0.34
C SER A 142 -24.79 27.48 0.95
N ARG A 143 -25.22 26.31 0.45
CA ARG A 143 -24.61 25.00 0.73
C ARG A 143 -23.22 24.81 0.07
N ILE A 144 -22.80 25.74 -0.78
CA ILE A 144 -21.53 25.70 -1.53
C ILE A 144 -20.59 26.78 -0.97
N SER A 145 -19.43 26.37 -0.48
CA SER A 145 -18.39 27.27 0.02
C SER A 145 -17.00 26.91 -0.51
N LEU A 146 -16.17 27.92 -0.75
CA LEU A 146 -14.77 27.81 -1.17
C LEU A 146 -13.88 28.43 -0.09
N VAL A 147 -12.80 27.76 0.29
CA VAL A 147 -11.87 28.16 1.36
C VAL A 147 -10.47 28.34 0.78
N PHE A 148 -9.78 29.42 1.13
CA PHE A 148 -8.47 29.77 0.59
C PHE A 148 -7.45 30.01 1.73
N LEU A 149 -6.37 29.22 1.75
CA LEU A 149 -5.29 29.30 2.75
C LEU A 149 -4.11 30.16 2.28
N ARG A 150 -3.83 30.20 0.97
CA ARG A 150 -2.80 31.02 0.30
C ARG A 150 -1.35 30.76 0.70
N LEU A 151 -0.99 29.49 0.94
CA LEU A 151 0.43 29.09 0.97
C LEU A 151 1.04 29.19 -0.44
N PRO A 152 2.35 29.41 -0.62
CA PRO A 152 2.93 29.57 -1.94
C PRO A 152 2.79 28.31 -2.80
N ASP A 153 2.75 28.56 -4.10
CA ASP A 153 2.98 27.55 -5.14
C ASP A 153 4.40 26.97 -5.01
N GLY A 154 4.49 25.65 -4.92
CA GLY A 154 5.71 24.87 -4.72
C GLY A 154 6.50 24.59 -5.98
N ASN A 155 6.02 25.01 -7.16
CA ASN A 155 6.51 24.57 -8.48
C ASN A 155 6.36 23.05 -8.69
N LEU A 156 6.47 22.58 -9.94
CA LEU A 156 6.19 21.19 -10.33
C LEU A 156 6.96 20.16 -9.48
N ASP A 157 8.23 20.46 -9.19
CA ASP A 157 9.20 19.60 -8.52
C ASP A 157 9.40 19.88 -7.01
N GLY A 158 8.67 20.85 -6.45
CA GLY A 158 8.79 21.22 -5.04
C GLY A 158 9.95 22.18 -4.72
N SER A 159 10.64 22.70 -5.73
CA SER A 159 11.72 23.70 -5.58
C SER A 159 11.26 25.10 -5.14
N GLY A 160 9.94 25.31 -5.05
CA GLY A 160 9.34 26.62 -4.80
C GLY A 160 9.57 27.59 -5.96
N THR A 161 9.30 28.87 -5.71
CA THR A 161 9.52 29.94 -6.69
C THR A 161 10.45 31.00 -6.11
N THR A 162 11.05 31.84 -6.96
CA THR A 162 11.82 33.00 -6.50
C THR A 162 10.99 33.93 -5.58
N ALA A 163 9.66 33.97 -5.77
CA ALA A 163 8.75 34.76 -4.93
C ALA A 163 8.51 34.13 -3.54
N SER A 164 8.52 32.80 -3.43
CA SER A 164 8.52 32.09 -2.14
C SER A 164 9.91 31.97 -1.50
N GLY A 165 10.95 32.45 -2.16
CA GLY A 165 12.34 32.29 -1.73
C GLY A 165 12.88 30.87 -1.92
N GLY A 166 12.28 30.10 -2.84
CA GLY A 166 12.60 28.69 -3.05
C GLY A 166 11.98 27.76 -2.01
N THR A 167 10.85 28.16 -1.40
CA THR A 167 10.16 27.34 -0.38
C THR A 167 8.82 26.77 -0.87
N SER A 168 8.48 25.56 -0.42
CA SER A 168 7.30 24.79 -0.88
C SER A 168 6.59 24.01 0.23
N LEU A 169 5.43 23.41 -0.09
CA LEU A 169 4.76 22.46 0.81
C LEU A 169 5.53 21.13 0.94
N GLN A 170 6.26 20.71 -0.10
CA GLN A 170 7.10 19.52 -0.08
C GLN A 170 8.19 19.66 0.98
N GLU A 171 8.93 20.78 0.98
CA GLU A 171 9.95 21.06 1.98
C GLU A 171 9.39 21.16 3.42
N LEU A 172 8.14 21.63 3.57
CA LEU A 172 7.46 21.71 4.85
C LEU A 172 7.06 20.31 5.37
N LEU A 173 6.68 19.39 4.47
CA LEU A 173 6.39 17.99 4.82
C LEU A 173 7.67 17.24 5.18
N THR A 174 8.75 17.38 4.40
CA THR A 174 10.02 16.67 4.63
C THR A 174 10.83 17.24 5.79
N GLY A 175 10.40 18.36 6.37
CA GLY A 175 11.12 19.04 7.46
C GLY A 175 12.35 19.84 7.02
N THR A 176 12.60 19.96 5.71
CA THR A 176 13.64 20.82 5.13
C THR A 176 13.46 22.28 5.58
N ILE A 177 12.20 22.72 5.70
CA ILE A 177 11.83 23.97 6.36
C ILE A 177 10.85 23.72 7.51
N SER A 178 10.98 24.49 8.59
CA SER A 178 10.12 24.36 9.76
C SER A 178 8.80 25.14 9.66
N THR A 179 8.75 26.17 8.80
CA THR A 179 7.52 26.95 8.54
C THR A 179 7.47 27.48 7.11
N LEU A 180 6.25 27.51 6.54
CA LEU A 180 5.96 28.12 5.24
C LEU A 180 5.04 29.34 5.41
N ARG A 181 5.27 30.42 4.67
CA ARG A 181 4.62 31.73 4.85
C ARG A 181 3.66 32.05 3.69
N THR A 182 2.45 32.52 3.99
CA THR A 182 1.45 32.84 2.95
C THR A 182 1.90 33.95 1.99
N VAL A 183 1.48 33.85 0.73
CA VAL A 183 1.83 34.80 -0.35
C VAL A 183 1.07 36.13 -0.24
N ASP A 184 -0.14 36.09 0.32
CA ASP A 184 -1.02 37.26 0.44
C ASP A 184 -1.65 37.37 1.84
N GLY A 185 -2.28 38.52 2.09
CA GLY A 185 -2.84 38.93 3.37
C GLY A 185 -3.98 38.04 3.89
N PRO A 186 -4.08 37.88 5.23
CA PRO A 186 -3.09 38.30 6.23
C PRO A 186 -1.86 37.39 6.17
N VAL A 187 -0.67 38.00 6.21
CA VAL A 187 0.56 37.22 6.03
C VAL A 187 0.92 36.51 7.33
N GLN A 188 1.03 35.19 7.26
CA GLN A 188 1.16 34.30 8.40
C GLN A 188 2.01 33.07 8.04
N SER A 189 2.69 32.49 9.03
CA SER A 189 3.46 31.26 8.84
C SER A 189 2.70 30.04 9.37
N TYR A 190 2.83 28.92 8.68
CA TYR A 190 2.30 27.61 9.05
C TYR A 190 3.47 26.65 9.31
N THR A 191 3.44 25.94 10.44
CA THR A 191 4.12 24.64 10.55
C THR A 191 3.32 23.57 9.80
N TRP A 192 3.91 22.40 9.52
CA TRP A 192 3.15 21.26 9.00
C TRP A 192 1.96 20.89 9.90
N ALA A 193 2.20 20.86 11.22
CA ALA A 193 1.16 20.59 12.22
C ALA A 193 0.03 21.63 12.17
N ASP A 194 0.33 22.92 11.98
CA ASP A 194 -0.71 23.95 11.81
C ASP A 194 -1.61 23.69 10.61
N LEU A 195 -1.02 23.31 9.47
CA LEU A 195 -1.75 23.05 8.23
C LEU A 195 -2.72 21.88 8.42
N VAL A 196 -2.22 20.76 8.94
CA VAL A 196 -3.02 19.57 9.26
C VAL A 196 -4.16 19.90 10.24
N GLN A 197 -3.90 20.70 11.27
CA GLN A 197 -4.93 21.13 12.22
C GLN A 197 -6.00 22.05 11.60
N VAL A 198 -5.61 22.95 10.69
CA VAL A 198 -6.55 23.84 9.99
C VAL A 198 -7.46 23.03 9.06
N ILE A 199 -6.89 22.14 8.24
CA ILE A 199 -7.66 21.25 7.35
C ILE A 199 -8.61 20.38 8.19
N GLY A 200 -8.10 19.72 9.24
CA GLY A 200 -8.90 18.82 10.07
C GLY A 200 -10.07 19.52 10.77
N LYS A 201 -9.83 20.70 11.37
CA LYS A 201 -10.90 21.48 12.02
C LYS A 201 -11.94 21.98 11.02
N LEU A 202 -11.54 22.35 9.80
CA LEU A 202 -12.46 22.72 8.72
C LEU A 202 -13.28 21.52 8.21
N VAL A 203 -12.67 20.33 8.11
CA VAL A 203 -13.35 19.06 7.76
C VAL A 203 -14.42 18.72 8.80
N THR A 204 -14.07 18.73 10.09
CA THR A 204 -15.03 18.46 11.18
C THR A 204 -16.15 19.50 11.23
N ALA A 205 -15.82 20.79 11.10
CA ALA A 205 -16.81 21.86 11.12
C ALA A 205 -17.73 21.86 9.89
N SER A 206 -17.28 21.30 8.77
CA SER A 206 -18.11 21.04 7.60
C SER A 206 -19.02 19.82 7.77
N ASN A 207 -18.95 19.07 8.88
CA ASN A 207 -19.70 17.82 9.07
C ASN A 207 -19.57 16.89 7.86
N ALA A 208 -18.32 16.60 7.48
CA ALA A 208 -18.00 15.89 6.24
C ALA A 208 -18.57 14.47 6.20
N SER A 209 -19.19 14.07 5.08
CA SER A 209 -19.60 12.69 4.78
C SER A 209 -18.69 12.00 3.77
N ALA A 210 -17.93 12.76 3.00
CA ALA A 210 -16.89 12.28 2.11
C ALA A 210 -15.83 13.38 1.91
N ILE A 211 -14.57 13.00 1.90
CA ILE A 211 -13.42 13.87 1.64
C ILE A 211 -12.82 13.47 0.28
N ARG A 212 -12.42 14.44 -0.54
CA ARG A 212 -11.71 14.20 -1.80
C ARG A 212 -10.43 15.01 -1.84
N THR A 213 -9.35 14.40 -2.28
CA THR A 213 -8.06 15.06 -2.50
C THR A 213 -7.37 14.47 -3.73
N LEU A 214 -6.15 14.89 -4.03
CA LEU A 214 -5.36 14.37 -5.14
C LEU A 214 -4.55 13.14 -4.72
N ASP A 215 -3.46 12.82 -5.42
CA ASP A 215 -2.68 11.61 -5.20
C ASP A 215 -1.87 11.68 -3.90
N PHE A 216 -2.19 10.86 -2.89
CA PHE A 216 -1.34 10.69 -1.70
C PHE A 216 -0.45 9.44 -1.73
N PHE A 217 -0.59 8.61 -2.78
CA PHE A 217 0.25 7.45 -3.06
C PHE A 217 1.42 7.79 -4.01
N GLY A 218 1.42 9.00 -4.59
CA GLY A 218 2.46 9.50 -5.50
C GLY A 218 3.74 9.86 -4.79
N ASP A 219 4.84 9.70 -5.49
CA ASP A 219 6.18 10.10 -5.06
C ASP A 219 6.59 11.37 -5.79
N TYR A 220 7.36 12.22 -5.11
CA TYR A 220 7.83 13.46 -5.70
C TYR A 220 8.70 13.16 -6.93
N GLY A 221 8.31 13.72 -8.08
CA GLY A 221 8.98 13.48 -9.37
C GLY A 221 8.40 12.36 -10.22
N ASP A 222 7.29 11.72 -9.82
CA ASP A 222 6.57 10.72 -10.64
C ASP A 222 5.86 11.32 -11.88
N GLY A 223 5.81 12.65 -11.98
CA GLY A 223 5.18 13.41 -13.05
C GLY A 223 3.95 14.21 -12.61
N ASP A 224 3.47 14.02 -11.37
CA ASP A 224 2.48 14.90 -10.75
C ASP A 224 3.13 16.13 -10.08
N HIS A 225 2.31 17.11 -9.71
CA HIS A 225 2.78 18.33 -9.02
C HIS A 225 3.12 18.05 -7.55
N SER A 226 4.25 18.56 -7.08
CA SER A 226 4.67 18.47 -5.66
C SER A 226 3.56 18.85 -4.67
N ASP A 227 2.87 19.97 -4.90
CA ASP A 227 1.78 20.41 -4.05
C ASP A 227 0.56 19.47 -4.07
N HIS A 228 0.29 18.75 -5.18
CA HIS A 228 -0.79 17.75 -5.22
C HIS A 228 -0.52 16.66 -4.18
N ILE A 229 0.69 16.11 -4.20
CA ILE A 229 1.17 15.07 -3.28
C ILE A 229 1.19 15.60 -1.84
N SER A 230 1.74 16.79 -1.63
CA SER A 230 1.84 17.42 -0.31
C SER A 230 0.45 17.65 0.30
N VAL A 231 -0.49 18.23 -0.46
CA VAL A 231 -1.84 18.53 0.02
C VAL A 231 -2.65 17.26 0.25
N ALA A 232 -2.50 16.25 -0.59
CA ALA A 232 -3.15 14.96 -0.39
C ALA A 232 -2.65 14.27 0.89
N ARG A 233 -1.35 14.27 1.15
CA ARG A 233 -0.75 13.75 2.40
C ARG A 233 -1.18 14.57 3.64
N ALA A 234 -1.24 15.91 3.55
CA ALA A 234 -1.78 16.77 4.62
C ALA A 234 -3.26 16.46 4.93
N THR A 235 -4.06 16.28 3.88
CA THR A 235 -5.50 15.97 3.98
C THR A 235 -5.74 14.60 4.59
N LEU A 236 -4.93 13.61 4.21
CA LEU A 236 -4.98 12.27 4.79
C LEU A 236 -4.63 12.30 6.29
N GLN A 237 -3.55 12.99 6.69
CA GLN A 237 -3.20 13.13 8.10
C GLN A 237 -4.30 13.88 8.88
N ALA A 238 -4.91 14.90 8.28
CA ALA A 238 -6.03 15.63 8.87
C ALA A 238 -7.28 14.76 9.03
N GLN A 239 -7.62 13.94 8.02
CA GLN A 239 -8.73 12.99 8.09
C GLN A 239 -8.52 12.00 9.25
N ARG A 240 -7.34 11.36 9.36
CA ARG A 240 -7.06 10.41 10.44
C ARG A 240 -7.18 11.03 11.82
N ALA A 241 -6.72 12.27 11.99
CA ALA A 241 -6.70 12.95 13.28
C ALA A 241 -8.05 13.58 13.70
N TYR A 242 -8.91 13.97 12.76
CA TYR A 242 -10.11 14.78 13.03
C TYR A 242 -11.43 14.20 12.53
N ALA A 243 -11.38 13.23 11.62
CA ALA A 243 -12.55 12.64 10.97
C ALA A 243 -12.28 11.18 10.52
N PRO A 244 -11.74 10.29 11.38
CA PRO A 244 -11.20 8.98 10.96
C PRO A 244 -12.25 8.04 10.34
N THR A 245 -13.54 8.25 10.61
CA THR A 245 -14.65 7.48 10.05
C THR A 245 -15.20 8.04 8.75
N VAL A 246 -14.74 9.21 8.30
CA VAL A 246 -15.19 9.84 7.05
C VAL A 246 -14.36 9.29 5.88
N PRO A 247 -14.96 8.69 4.85
CA PRO A 247 -14.23 8.14 3.73
C PRO A 247 -13.48 9.23 2.95
N ILE A 248 -12.27 8.90 2.50
CA ILE A 248 -11.42 9.78 1.68
C ILE A 248 -11.13 9.13 0.31
N SER A 249 -11.36 9.89 -0.76
CA SER A 249 -11.03 9.50 -2.13
C SER A 249 -9.82 10.29 -2.63
N SER A 250 -8.81 9.59 -3.13
CA SER A 250 -7.62 10.15 -3.77
C SER A 250 -7.79 10.10 -5.29
N TYR A 251 -7.65 11.23 -5.98
CA TYR A 251 -7.78 11.35 -7.44
C TYR A 251 -6.42 11.55 -8.09
N ALA A 252 -6.22 10.94 -9.27
CA ALA A 252 -5.02 11.11 -10.08
C ALA A 252 -4.90 12.57 -10.58
N GLY A 253 -3.75 13.21 -10.38
CA GLY A 253 -3.41 14.49 -10.98
C GLY A 253 -2.90 14.35 -12.41
N TYR A 254 -1.78 15.00 -12.75
CA TYR A 254 -1.26 15.03 -14.12
C TYR A 254 -0.98 13.66 -14.75
N PRO A 255 -0.43 12.65 -14.05
CA PRO A 255 -0.20 11.31 -14.61
C PRO A 255 -1.49 10.61 -15.04
N GLY A 256 -2.65 11.05 -14.53
CA GLY A 256 -3.98 10.58 -14.95
C GLY A 256 -4.20 10.66 -16.46
N ALA A 257 -3.52 11.56 -17.18
CA ALA A 257 -3.54 11.64 -18.64
C ALA A 257 -3.12 10.35 -19.37
N SER A 258 -2.34 9.47 -18.72
CA SER A 258 -1.89 8.18 -19.26
C SER A 258 -3.01 7.13 -19.34
N LEU A 259 -4.02 7.22 -18.48
CA LEU A 259 -5.11 6.26 -18.38
C LEU A 259 -6.12 6.41 -19.53
N ALA A 260 -7.07 5.48 -19.68
CA ALA A 260 -8.09 5.54 -20.71
C ALA A 260 -9.16 6.61 -20.42
N ALA A 261 -9.56 7.39 -21.43
CA ALA A 261 -10.60 8.42 -21.26
C ALA A 261 -11.94 7.82 -20.81
N ASN A 262 -12.43 8.23 -19.64
CA ASN A 262 -13.65 7.70 -19.01
C ASN A 262 -14.76 8.74 -18.75
N VAL A 263 -14.52 10.03 -19.01
CA VAL A 263 -15.54 11.10 -18.91
C VAL A 263 -16.03 11.51 -20.29
N SER A 264 -17.32 11.28 -20.56
CA SER A 264 -17.94 11.53 -21.87
C SER A 264 -19.33 12.19 -21.76
N GLY A 265 -19.95 12.49 -22.91
CA GLY A 265 -21.33 12.95 -23.02
C GLY A 265 -21.67 14.20 -22.19
N ALA A 266 -22.78 14.14 -21.45
CA ALA A 266 -23.26 15.25 -20.62
C ALA A 266 -22.29 15.61 -19.48
N ALA A 267 -21.61 14.63 -18.90
CA ALA A 267 -20.63 14.84 -17.83
C ALA A 267 -19.40 15.60 -18.34
N LEU A 268 -18.85 15.19 -19.49
CA LEU A 268 -17.78 15.91 -20.17
C LEU A 268 -18.21 17.33 -20.54
N THR A 269 -19.42 17.50 -21.06
CA THR A 269 -19.95 18.82 -21.44
C THR A 269 -20.09 19.75 -20.22
N ALA A 270 -20.54 19.23 -19.06
CA ALA A 270 -20.63 20.00 -17.82
C ALA A 270 -19.24 20.42 -17.30
N LYS A 271 -18.30 19.48 -17.27
CA LYS A 271 -16.89 19.72 -16.89
C LYS A 271 -16.24 20.78 -17.78
N GLN A 272 -16.40 20.66 -19.11
CA GLN A 272 -15.94 21.66 -20.08
C GLN A 272 -16.52 23.05 -19.82
N ARG A 273 -17.82 23.18 -19.48
CA ARG A 273 -18.42 24.49 -19.14
C ARG A 273 -17.85 25.08 -17.86
N ALA A 274 -17.62 24.27 -16.82
CA ALA A 274 -17.02 24.74 -15.56
C ALA A 274 -15.60 25.26 -15.78
N VAL A 275 -14.79 24.49 -16.53
CA VAL A 275 -13.41 24.82 -16.90
C VAL A 275 -13.35 26.10 -17.77
N LEU A 276 -14.24 26.25 -18.75
CA LEU A 276 -14.32 27.48 -19.57
C LEU A 276 -14.87 28.70 -18.81
N ALA A 277 -15.64 28.51 -17.73
CA ALA A 277 -16.04 29.61 -16.85
C ALA A 277 -14.90 30.09 -15.94
N TYR A 278 -13.95 29.21 -15.62
CA TYR A 278 -12.72 29.54 -14.91
C TYR A 278 -11.66 30.20 -15.83
N ALA A 279 -11.49 29.71 -17.06
CA ALA A 279 -10.38 30.08 -17.94
C ALA A 279 -10.08 31.59 -18.12
N PRO A 280 -11.06 32.51 -18.26
CA PRO A 280 -10.79 33.94 -18.42
C PRO A 280 -10.05 34.60 -17.24
N PHE A 281 -9.98 33.91 -16.10
CA PHE A 281 -9.34 34.38 -14.88
C PHE A 281 -7.92 33.82 -14.68
N ASP A 282 -7.45 32.96 -15.57
CA ASP A 282 -6.13 32.33 -15.53
C ASP A 282 -5.42 32.54 -16.86
N SER A 283 -4.43 33.45 -16.88
CA SER A 283 -3.71 33.81 -18.10
C SER A 283 -2.75 32.74 -18.61
N ASN A 284 -2.41 31.74 -17.80
CA ASN A 284 -1.50 30.66 -18.19
C ASN A 284 -2.26 29.46 -18.79
N MET A 285 -3.55 29.36 -18.49
CA MET A 285 -4.46 28.32 -18.97
C MET A 285 -4.99 28.56 -20.39
N CYS A 286 -5.35 27.48 -21.07
CA CYS A 286 -6.10 27.50 -22.33
C CYS A 286 -7.45 28.25 -22.25
N GLN A 287 -7.73 29.10 -23.24
CA GLN A 287 -8.91 30.01 -23.26
C GLN A 287 -10.11 29.49 -24.09
N SER A 288 -10.02 28.30 -24.68
CA SER A 288 -11.09 27.66 -25.46
C SER A 288 -10.84 26.16 -25.57
N LEU A 289 -11.87 25.35 -25.85
CA LEU A 289 -11.70 23.89 -25.99
C LEU A 289 -10.69 23.52 -27.09
N THR A 290 -10.65 24.26 -28.20
CA THR A 290 -9.66 24.05 -29.26
C THR A 290 -8.24 24.31 -28.74
N ALA A 291 -8.04 25.35 -27.92
CA ALA A 291 -6.74 25.62 -27.29
C ALA A 291 -6.39 24.59 -26.19
N CYS A 292 -7.37 24.11 -25.43
CA CYS A 292 -7.15 23.07 -24.41
C CYS A 292 -6.78 21.73 -25.04
N ASN A 293 -7.47 21.34 -26.13
CA ASN A 293 -7.17 20.11 -26.88
C ASN A 293 -5.80 20.12 -27.56
N ALA A 294 -5.15 21.27 -27.69
CA ALA A 294 -3.77 21.41 -28.17
C ALA A 294 -2.71 21.37 -27.05
N ARG A 295 -3.14 21.18 -25.80
CA ARG A 295 -2.29 21.13 -24.58
C ARG A 295 -2.73 19.97 -23.68
N SER A 296 -2.04 19.77 -22.56
CA SER A 296 -2.34 18.69 -21.59
C SER A 296 -3.74 18.80 -20.98
N GLU A 297 -4.28 20.01 -20.84
CA GLU A 297 -5.63 20.26 -20.32
C GLU A 297 -6.73 19.50 -21.09
N GLY A 298 -6.57 19.32 -22.40
CA GLY A 298 -7.48 18.54 -23.24
C GLY A 298 -7.53 17.06 -22.86
N ALA A 299 -6.40 16.48 -22.43
CA ALA A 299 -6.32 15.10 -21.97
C ALA A 299 -6.95 14.92 -20.58
N TRP A 300 -6.83 15.92 -19.70
CA TRP A 300 -7.44 15.89 -18.36
C TRP A 300 -8.97 16.10 -18.40
N LEU A 301 -9.48 16.90 -19.35
CA LEU A 301 -10.92 17.13 -19.52
C LEU A 301 -11.73 15.83 -19.72
N THR A 302 -11.18 14.84 -20.42
CA THR A 302 -11.87 13.58 -20.76
C THR A 302 -11.70 12.46 -19.72
N ARG A 303 -11.14 12.77 -18.55
CA ARG A 303 -10.75 11.78 -17.54
C ARG A 303 -11.13 12.16 -16.11
N GLN A 304 -11.42 11.17 -15.29
CA GLN A 304 -11.48 11.25 -13.83
C GLN A 304 -11.10 9.87 -13.30
N HIS A 305 -9.92 9.74 -12.72
CA HIS A 305 -9.45 8.48 -12.15
C HIS A 305 -9.10 8.65 -10.68
N LEU A 306 -9.32 7.61 -9.90
CA LEU A 306 -8.71 7.49 -8.58
C LEU A 306 -7.20 7.32 -8.75
N ALA A 307 -6.41 7.86 -7.83
CA ALA A 307 -4.96 7.73 -7.85
C ALA A 307 -4.48 6.27 -7.79
N GLY A 308 -5.26 5.38 -7.15
CA GLY A 308 -5.00 3.94 -7.19
C GLY A 308 -4.96 3.36 -8.60
N GLU A 309 -5.72 3.92 -9.55
CA GLU A 309 -5.76 3.41 -10.94
C GLU A 309 -4.43 3.61 -11.69
N LEU A 310 -3.64 4.62 -11.33
CA LEU A 310 -2.27 4.80 -11.86
C LEU A 310 -1.32 3.67 -11.45
N ARG A 311 -1.64 2.97 -10.37
CA ARG A 311 -0.86 1.86 -9.79
C ARG A 311 -1.45 0.50 -10.16
N THR A 312 -2.60 0.48 -10.84
CA THR A 312 -3.20 -0.73 -11.40
C THR A 312 -3.04 -0.75 -12.92
N THR A 313 -1.85 -1.16 -13.39
CA THR A 313 -1.83 -1.96 -14.61
C THR A 313 -2.43 -3.33 -14.27
N ASP A 314 -3.74 -3.43 -14.43
CA ASP A 314 -4.53 -4.69 -14.41
C ASP A 314 -4.68 -5.40 -13.04
N GLY A 315 -5.25 -4.70 -12.05
CA GLY A 315 -5.76 -5.28 -10.78
C GLY A 315 -4.72 -5.85 -9.81
N THR A 316 -3.51 -6.12 -10.28
CA THR A 316 -2.35 -6.57 -9.53
C THR A 316 -1.41 -5.39 -9.35
N GLN A 317 -1.42 -4.77 -8.17
CA GLN A 317 -0.29 -3.93 -7.78
C GLN A 317 0.91 -4.87 -7.66
N THR A 318 1.87 -4.81 -8.58
CA THR A 318 3.06 -5.68 -8.58
C THR A 318 4.27 -4.93 -8.00
N GLY A 319 4.52 -5.06 -6.70
CA GLY A 319 5.69 -4.44 -6.06
C GLY A 319 5.73 -4.63 -4.54
N ASN A 320 6.56 -3.82 -3.88
CA ASN A 320 6.47 -3.62 -2.44
C ASN A 320 5.32 -2.64 -2.21
N LEU A 321 4.28 -3.08 -1.52
CA LEU A 321 3.07 -2.31 -1.27
C LEU A 321 3.13 -1.57 0.07
N ALA A 322 4.21 -1.72 0.85
CA ALA A 322 4.34 -1.11 2.17
C ALA A 322 4.42 0.42 2.15
N SER A 323 5.09 1.02 1.16
CA SER A 323 5.11 2.49 0.99
C SER A 323 3.73 3.07 0.64
N ALA A 324 2.84 2.26 0.04
CA ALA A 324 1.45 2.61 -0.19
C ALA A 324 0.54 2.36 1.03
N ALA A 325 1.09 1.85 2.14
CA ALA A 325 0.33 1.52 3.35
C ALA A 325 0.26 2.68 4.36
N MET A 326 -0.82 2.69 5.12
CA MET A 326 -0.98 3.52 6.31
C MET A 326 -0.27 2.86 7.49
N VAL A 327 0.85 3.43 7.91
CA VAL A 327 1.56 2.92 9.11
C VAL A 327 0.94 3.44 10.40
N SER A 328 0.79 2.55 11.39
CA SER A 328 0.54 2.88 12.80
C SER A 328 1.34 1.95 13.72
N THR A 329 1.66 2.39 14.93
CA THR A 329 2.56 1.66 15.85
C THR A 329 2.07 1.72 17.30
N SER A 330 2.51 0.77 18.12
CA SER A 330 2.26 0.75 19.57
C SER A 330 2.95 1.89 20.32
N SER A 331 4.13 2.30 19.83
CA SER A 331 5.01 3.33 20.39
C SER A 331 6.01 3.77 19.33
N GLN A 332 6.54 4.99 19.43
CA GLN A 332 7.57 5.51 18.51
C GLN A 332 8.39 6.63 19.17
N ASP A 333 9.72 6.63 18.96
CA ASP A 333 10.62 7.68 19.46
C ASP A 333 10.69 8.89 18.50
N VAL A 334 9.63 9.68 18.54
CA VAL A 334 9.50 10.92 17.76
C VAL A 334 10.54 11.99 18.11
N LYS A 335 11.30 11.87 19.21
CA LYS A 335 12.30 12.89 19.59
C LYS A 335 13.59 12.74 18.79
N ASN A 336 13.94 11.51 18.43
CA ASN A 336 15.11 11.17 17.64
C ASN A 336 14.77 10.92 16.15
N GLY A 337 13.53 11.19 15.74
CA GLY A 337 13.06 11.04 14.36
C GLY A 337 12.62 9.64 13.97
N MET A 338 12.60 8.67 14.90
CA MET A 338 12.38 7.24 14.64
C MET A 338 10.88 6.87 14.58
N GLY A 339 10.16 7.49 13.64
CA GLY A 339 8.72 7.31 13.44
C GLY A 339 8.37 6.00 12.72
N GLY A 340 7.12 5.54 12.87
CA GLY A 340 6.64 4.32 12.18
C GLY A 340 6.76 4.38 10.65
N SER A 341 6.65 5.56 10.06
CA SER A 341 6.80 5.80 8.62
C SER A 341 8.17 5.38 8.05
N ASN A 342 9.20 5.36 8.89
CA ASN A 342 10.56 5.09 8.47
C ASN A 342 10.76 3.59 8.19
N ALA A 343 9.92 2.73 8.79
CA ALA A 343 9.92 1.30 8.47
C ALA A 343 9.25 0.98 7.10
N VAL A 344 8.91 1.97 6.28
CA VAL A 344 8.38 1.76 4.92
C VAL A 344 8.94 2.76 3.90
N ASP A 345 10.06 3.43 4.22
CA ASP A 345 10.65 4.46 3.37
C ASP A 345 11.61 3.89 2.30
N GLY A 346 11.92 2.58 2.38
CA GLY A 346 12.79 1.86 1.45
C GLY A 346 14.26 1.81 1.89
N VAL A 347 14.63 2.36 3.05
CA VAL A 347 16.01 2.51 3.50
C VAL A 347 16.38 1.50 4.59
N ILE A 348 16.80 0.31 4.15
CA ILE A 348 17.10 -0.84 5.04
C ILE A 348 18.30 -0.68 6.00
N SER A 349 19.02 0.45 5.98
CA SER A 349 20.36 0.54 6.58
C SER A 349 20.40 0.86 8.08
N GLY A 350 19.35 1.51 8.64
CA GLY A 350 19.14 1.78 10.07
C GLY A 350 20.32 2.36 10.86
N TYR A 351 20.24 2.40 12.20
CA TYR A 351 21.42 2.69 13.03
C TYR A 351 22.39 1.50 12.98
N PRO A 352 23.70 1.67 12.69
CA PRO A 352 24.48 2.90 12.86
C PRO A 352 24.72 3.74 11.59
N VAL A 353 24.15 3.38 10.44
CA VAL A 353 24.37 4.09 9.17
C VAL A 353 23.51 5.35 9.09
N ASP A 354 22.21 5.20 9.32
CA ASP A 354 21.23 6.28 9.43
C ASP A 354 20.15 5.90 10.44
N SER A 355 20.23 6.49 11.64
CA SER A 355 19.25 6.27 12.70
C SER A 355 17.92 7.03 12.51
N SER A 356 17.82 7.87 11.49
CA SER A 356 16.56 8.52 11.11
C SER A 356 15.74 7.69 10.12
N ALA A 357 16.36 6.68 9.50
CA ALA A 357 15.75 5.70 8.59
C ALA A 357 15.40 4.38 9.30
N GLU A 358 14.89 4.45 10.53
CA GLU A 358 14.36 3.29 11.25
C GLU A 358 13.16 3.68 12.13
N TRP A 359 12.20 2.78 12.30
CA TRP A 359 11.21 2.90 13.37
C TRP A 359 11.80 2.32 14.65
N SER A 360 11.62 3.02 15.77
CA SER A 360 12.02 2.53 17.09
C SER A 360 10.97 2.92 18.13
N THR A 361 10.63 2.01 19.03
CA THR A 361 9.70 2.28 20.14
C THR A 361 10.36 3.16 21.21
N ALA A 362 9.57 3.98 21.91
CA ALA A 362 10.07 4.69 23.09
C ALA A 362 10.02 3.76 24.33
N GLY A 363 11.11 3.03 24.58
CA GLY A 363 11.26 2.11 25.72
C GLY A 363 10.48 0.79 25.60
N GLY A 364 10.20 0.33 24.37
CA GLY A 364 9.38 -0.86 24.11
C GLY A 364 10.18 -2.14 23.91
N GLY A 365 9.53 -3.28 24.19
CA GLY A 365 10.04 -4.63 23.95
C GLY A 365 8.95 -5.55 23.42
N ALA A 366 8.93 -6.81 23.85
CA ALA A 366 7.85 -7.76 23.52
C ALA A 366 6.45 -7.18 23.84
N GLY A 367 5.49 -7.43 22.95
CA GLY A 367 4.16 -6.81 22.94
C GLY A 367 4.07 -5.52 22.10
N SER A 368 5.19 -4.96 21.63
CA SER A 368 5.18 -3.85 20.68
C SER A 368 4.73 -4.29 19.29
N TRP A 369 4.11 -3.38 18.53
CA TRP A 369 3.57 -3.70 17.22
C TRP A 369 3.66 -2.54 16.23
N ILE A 370 3.65 -2.89 14.94
CA ILE A 370 3.53 -2.00 13.78
C ILE A 370 2.50 -2.58 12.82
N THR A 371 1.62 -1.74 12.28
CA THR A 371 0.54 -2.13 11.37
C THR A 371 0.66 -1.35 10.07
N LEU A 372 0.66 -2.08 8.96
CA LEU A 372 0.42 -1.56 7.61
C LEU A 372 -1.07 -1.72 7.30
N GLY A 373 -1.76 -0.65 6.93
CA GLY A 373 -3.17 -0.68 6.51
C GLY A 373 -3.37 -0.13 5.09
N TRP A 374 -4.07 -0.87 4.23
CA TRP A 374 -4.40 -0.45 2.87
C TRP A 374 -5.88 -0.09 2.74
N MET A 375 -6.18 0.94 1.95
CA MET A 375 -7.54 1.46 1.78
C MET A 375 -8.43 0.57 0.91
N GLU A 376 -7.81 -0.25 0.07
CA GLU A 376 -8.46 -1.31 -0.72
C GLU A 376 -7.73 -2.64 -0.45
N PRO A 377 -8.37 -3.81 -0.61
CA PRO A 377 -7.72 -5.09 -0.41
C PRO A 377 -6.54 -5.27 -1.38
N VAL A 378 -5.32 -5.37 -0.86
CA VAL A 378 -4.12 -5.70 -1.64
C VAL A 378 -3.86 -7.20 -1.59
N GLN A 379 -3.36 -7.77 -2.69
CA GLN A 379 -2.91 -9.16 -2.69
C GLN A 379 -1.43 -9.22 -2.34
N ILE A 380 -1.08 -9.84 -1.21
CA ILE A 380 0.30 -10.04 -0.75
C ILE A 380 0.58 -11.52 -0.44
N ASP A 381 1.80 -11.98 -0.70
CA ASP A 381 2.27 -13.36 -0.47
C ASP A 381 3.53 -13.45 0.42
N ARG A 382 4.12 -12.31 0.78
CA ARG A 382 5.21 -12.24 1.76
C ARG A 382 5.29 -10.87 2.42
N VAL A 383 5.78 -10.86 3.65
CA VAL A 383 6.34 -9.66 4.30
C VAL A 383 7.86 -9.86 4.40
N VAL A 384 8.65 -8.80 4.22
CA VAL A 384 10.09 -8.83 4.50
C VAL A 384 10.38 -7.86 5.62
N LEU A 385 11.02 -8.35 6.69
CA LEU A 385 11.34 -7.57 7.88
C LEU A 385 12.85 -7.41 7.99
N HIS A 386 13.28 -6.18 8.23
CA HIS A 386 14.66 -5.83 8.56
C HIS A 386 14.69 -5.36 10.02
N ASP A 387 15.44 -6.05 10.88
CA ASP A 387 15.65 -5.60 12.25
C ASP A 387 16.42 -4.26 12.29
N ARG A 388 16.48 -3.61 13.44
CA ARG A 388 17.40 -2.49 13.65
C ARG A 388 18.84 -3.05 13.69
N PRO A 389 19.79 -2.59 12.85
CA PRO A 389 21.13 -3.20 12.72
C PRO A 389 22.09 -2.85 13.88
N ASN A 390 21.67 -3.12 15.11
CA ASN A 390 22.39 -2.77 16.33
C ASN A 390 22.41 -3.92 17.35
N THR A 391 23.46 -3.98 18.17
CA THR A 391 23.74 -5.10 19.08
C THR A 391 22.84 -5.19 20.34
N SER A 392 21.80 -4.36 20.43
CA SER A 392 20.91 -4.26 21.59
C SER A 392 19.49 -4.68 21.27
N ASP A 393 18.88 -4.10 20.24
CA ASP A 393 17.42 -4.03 20.12
C ASP A 393 16.77 -5.13 19.27
N ARG A 394 17.38 -6.32 19.27
CA ARG A 394 17.00 -7.45 18.41
C ARG A 394 15.62 -8.03 18.70
N VAL A 395 14.84 -8.23 17.64
CA VAL A 395 13.64 -9.07 17.64
C VAL A 395 14.01 -10.55 17.52
N THR A 396 13.59 -11.36 18.50
CA THR A 396 13.83 -12.82 18.50
C THR A 396 12.61 -13.65 18.09
N GLY A 397 11.45 -13.01 17.89
CA GLY A 397 10.25 -13.64 17.36
C GLY A 397 9.06 -12.68 17.30
N GLY A 398 8.10 -12.99 16.44
CA GLY A 398 6.87 -12.21 16.33
C GLY A 398 5.71 -12.93 15.64
N THR A 399 4.67 -12.18 15.32
CA THR A 399 3.48 -12.68 14.63
C THR A 399 2.93 -11.60 13.72
N LEU A 400 2.72 -11.93 12.44
CA LEU A 400 1.88 -11.16 11.54
C LEU A 400 0.43 -11.53 11.79
N THR A 401 -0.44 -10.53 11.96
CA THR A 401 -1.90 -10.69 12.06
C THR A 401 -2.54 -9.89 10.93
N PHE A 402 -3.33 -10.55 10.08
CA PHE A 402 -3.93 -9.94 8.89
C PHE A 402 -5.36 -9.44 9.16
N SER A 403 -5.86 -8.56 8.29
CA SER A 403 -7.22 -8.02 8.39
C SER A 403 -8.34 -9.06 8.26
N ASP A 404 -8.05 -10.23 7.69
CA ASP A 404 -8.95 -11.39 7.62
C ASP A 404 -8.99 -12.21 8.93
N GLY A 405 -8.20 -11.81 9.93
CA GLY A 405 -8.05 -12.50 11.22
C GLY A 405 -7.04 -13.65 11.22
N SER A 406 -6.43 -13.98 10.07
CA SER A 406 -5.39 -15.00 9.99
C SER A 406 -4.06 -14.50 10.59
N THR A 407 -3.18 -15.45 10.92
CA THR A 407 -1.85 -15.15 11.50
C THR A 407 -0.74 -15.96 10.85
N VAL A 408 0.48 -15.43 10.86
CA VAL A 408 1.72 -16.10 10.43
C VAL A 408 2.82 -15.80 11.44
N THR A 409 3.50 -16.85 11.93
CA THR A 409 4.62 -16.71 12.87
C THR A 409 5.83 -16.09 12.17
N VAL A 410 6.51 -15.17 12.85
CA VAL A 410 7.77 -14.56 12.40
C VAL A 410 8.92 -15.15 13.23
N PRO A 411 10.00 -15.66 12.60
CA PRO A 411 11.18 -16.17 13.31
C PRO A 411 11.99 -15.01 13.94
N ALA A 412 13.12 -15.33 14.58
CA ALA A 412 14.09 -14.31 14.97
C ALA A 412 14.55 -13.52 13.75
N LEU A 413 14.61 -12.19 13.87
CA LEU A 413 15.14 -11.35 12.81
C LEU A 413 16.68 -11.38 12.81
N ASP A 414 17.29 -10.94 11.71
CA ASP A 414 18.74 -10.80 11.62
C ASP A 414 19.19 -9.53 12.36
N ASP A 415 19.99 -9.73 13.41
CA ASP A 415 20.58 -8.70 14.28
C ASP A 415 21.41 -7.65 13.51
N ALA A 416 21.87 -8.00 12.30
CA ALA A 416 22.59 -7.12 11.39
C ALA A 416 21.68 -6.33 10.42
N GLY A 417 20.36 -6.33 10.62
CA GLY A 417 19.37 -5.67 9.74
C GLY A 417 19.16 -6.38 8.39
N GLY A 418 19.59 -7.64 8.28
CA GLY A 418 19.38 -8.47 7.10
C GLY A 418 17.89 -8.76 6.84
N ALA A 419 17.56 -8.98 5.56
CA ALA A 419 16.21 -9.26 5.11
C ALA A 419 15.72 -10.63 5.62
N VAL A 420 14.72 -10.64 6.50
CA VAL A 420 14.00 -11.86 6.89
C VAL A 420 12.66 -11.91 6.16
N VAL A 421 12.59 -12.82 5.20
CA VAL A 421 11.38 -13.06 4.38
C VAL A 421 10.43 -13.97 5.15
N VAL A 422 9.20 -13.51 5.33
CA VAL A 422 8.08 -14.24 5.93
C VAL A 422 7.04 -14.52 4.83
N PRO A 423 7.14 -15.68 4.16
CA PRO A 423 6.22 -16.07 3.09
C PRO A 423 4.91 -16.65 3.62
N PHE A 424 3.83 -16.56 2.84
CA PHE A 424 2.54 -17.18 3.12
C PHE A 424 1.71 -17.33 1.83
N PRO A 425 0.68 -18.20 1.81
CA PRO A 425 -0.24 -18.29 0.67
C PRO A 425 -0.85 -16.91 0.38
N ALA A 426 -0.91 -16.50 -0.89
CA ALA A 426 -1.32 -15.15 -1.27
C ALA A 426 -2.71 -14.77 -0.69
N ARG A 427 -2.76 -13.68 0.09
CA ARG A 427 -3.97 -13.19 0.78
C ARG A 427 -4.40 -11.86 0.20
N SER A 428 -5.71 -11.64 0.07
CA SER A 428 -6.28 -10.31 -0.18
C SER A 428 -6.63 -9.66 1.17
N VAL A 429 -5.93 -8.60 1.54
CA VAL A 429 -5.99 -8.00 2.88
C VAL A 429 -6.01 -6.48 2.83
N THR A 430 -6.71 -5.85 3.77
CA THR A 430 -6.68 -4.40 4.01
C THR A 430 -5.72 -4.02 5.13
N GLY A 431 -4.99 -4.98 5.71
CA GLY A 431 -3.91 -4.69 6.63
C GLY A 431 -3.15 -5.91 7.14
N VAL A 432 -1.95 -5.66 7.65
CA VAL A 432 -1.12 -6.61 8.40
C VAL A 432 -0.44 -5.92 9.58
N THR A 433 -0.58 -6.50 10.76
CA THR A 433 0.05 -6.06 12.00
C THR A 433 1.18 -7.02 12.36
N PHE A 434 2.42 -6.55 12.35
CA PHE A 434 3.53 -7.26 12.98
C PHE A 434 3.56 -6.96 14.48
N THR A 435 3.38 -8.00 15.30
CA THR A 435 3.52 -7.93 16.76
C THR A 435 4.78 -8.67 17.18
N VAL A 436 5.67 -8.00 17.91
CA VAL A 436 6.87 -8.59 18.51
C VAL A 436 6.46 -9.47 19.69
N THR A 437 6.78 -10.76 19.65
CA THR A 437 6.47 -11.71 20.74
C THR A 437 7.66 -11.96 21.66
N SER A 438 8.89 -11.82 21.15
CA SER A 438 10.11 -11.89 21.96
C SER A 438 11.25 -11.02 21.41
N VAL A 439 12.12 -10.59 22.31
CA VAL A 439 13.31 -9.76 22.02
C VAL A 439 14.56 -10.36 22.68
N SER A 440 15.74 -9.79 22.45
CA SER A 440 16.95 -10.18 23.18
C SER A 440 16.96 -9.62 24.61
N ALA A 441 17.84 -10.15 25.46
CA ALA A 441 18.03 -9.64 26.82
C ALA A 441 18.69 -8.24 26.88
N SER A 442 19.23 -7.74 25.75
CA SER A 442 19.85 -6.41 25.64
C SER A 442 18.93 -5.35 25.00
N THR A 443 17.68 -5.70 24.69
CA THR A 443 16.73 -4.79 24.02
C THR A 443 16.16 -3.75 24.99
N HIS A 444 16.23 -2.48 24.57
CA HIS A 444 15.69 -1.33 25.27
C HIS A 444 14.60 -0.62 24.44
N ASN A 445 14.76 -0.59 23.11
CA ASN A 445 13.86 0.07 22.17
C ASN A 445 13.69 -0.80 20.91
N VAL A 446 12.80 -1.79 20.97
CA VAL A 446 12.53 -2.64 19.80
C VAL A 446 11.98 -1.80 18.64
N GLY A 447 12.24 -2.21 17.41
CA GLY A 447 11.78 -1.53 16.20
C GLY A 447 12.08 -2.33 14.93
N LEU A 448 12.15 -1.64 13.80
CA LEU A 448 12.54 -2.20 12.49
C LEU A 448 13.25 -1.12 11.68
N ALA A 449 14.24 -1.51 10.87
CA ALA A 449 14.74 -0.65 9.80
C ALA A 449 13.72 -0.55 8.65
N GLU A 450 13.13 -1.67 8.23
CA GLU A 450 12.17 -1.72 7.11
C GLU A 450 11.19 -2.89 7.26
N MET A 451 9.95 -2.70 6.80
CA MET A 451 8.85 -3.67 6.73
C MET A 451 8.20 -3.60 5.35
N GLN A 452 8.56 -4.52 4.48
CA GLN A 452 8.05 -4.61 3.11
C GLN A 452 6.88 -5.59 3.05
N ALA A 453 5.90 -5.34 2.18
CA ALA A 453 4.77 -6.24 1.94
C ALA A 453 4.62 -6.45 0.44
N TRP A 454 5.03 -7.61 -0.06
CA TRP A 454 5.12 -7.84 -1.50
C TRP A 454 3.92 -8.61 -2.03
N SER A 455 3.50 -8.22 -3.23
CA SER A 455 2.54 -8.97 -4.05
C SER A 455 3.17 -10.20 -4.73
N PRO A 456 2.34 -11.17 -5.13
CA PRO A 456 2.75 -12.29 -5.97
C PRO A 456 3.57 -11.86 -7.19
N GLY A 457 4.68 -12.57 -7.44
CA GLY A 457 5.49 -12.40 -8.67
C GLY A 457 6.39 -11.15 -8.74
N SER A 458 6.44 -10.30 -7.71
CA SER A 458 7.20 -9.03 -7.75
C SER A 458 8.20 -8.87 -6.60
N GLY A 459 9.40 -8.36 -6.90
CA GLY A 459 10.40 -7.93 -5.91
C GLY A 459 11.78 -8.54 -6.09
N PRO A 460 12.68 -8.42 -5.09
CA PRO A 460 13.92 -9.19 -5.10
C PRO A 460 13.55 -10.66 -5.28
N VAL A 461 14.28 -11.36 -6.15
CA VAL A 461 14.02 -12.78 -6.45
C VAL A 461 14.39 -13.61 -5.23
N VAL A 462 13.44 -13.70 -4.31
CA VAL A 462 13.30 -14.83 -3.41
C VAL A 462 13.11 -16.02 -4.34
N ALA A 463 14.15 -16.86 -4.47
CA ALA A 463 13.96 -18.21 -4.98
C ALA A 463 12.76 -18.77 -4.20
N PRO A 464 11.71 -19.26 -4.89
CA PRO A 464 10.37 -19.37 -4.33
C PRO A 464 10.46 -19.99 -2.95
N PRO A 465 9.83 -19.40 -1.92
CA PRO A 465 9.97 -19.88 -0.55
C PRO A 465 9.71 -21.38 -0.59
N ALA A 466 10.73 -22.17 -0.20
CA ALA A 466 10.72 -23.62 -0.42
C ALA A 466 9.35 -24.12 0.05
N PRO A 467 8.53 -24.67 -0.88
CA PRO A 467 7.08 -24.72 -0.73
C PRO A 467 6.78 -25.30 0.63
N ALA A 468 6.16 -24.50 1.52
CA ALA A 468 6.22 -24.65 2.98
C ALA A 468 6.32 -26.12 3.33
N ALA A 469 7.56 -26.58 3.61
CA ALA A 469 8.01 -27.94 3.29
C ALA A 469 6.88 -28.91 3.58
N ASP A 470 6.39 -29.64 2.57
CA ASP A 470 5.36 -30.67 2.79
C ASP A 470 5.83 -31.45 4.04
N VAL A 471 5.14 -31.25 5.17
CA VAL A 471 5.57 -31.82 6.45
C VAL A 471 4.73 -33.06 6.61
N ASP A 472 5.40 -34.20 6.59
CA ASP A 472 4.79 -35.39 7.14
C ASP A 472 4.67 -35.20 8.66
N HIS A 473 3.43 -35.04 9.12
CA HIS A 473 3.11 -34.92 10.53
C HIS A 473 3.04 -36.30 11.22
N ALA A 474 3.05 -37.41 10.49
CA ALA A 474 2.96 -38.76 11.07
C ALA A 474 4.14 -39.06 12.01
N LEU A 475 5.36 -38.72 11.61
CA LEU A 475 6.59 -38.77 12.41
C LEU A 475 6.52 -38.02 13.77
N THR A 476 5.52 -37.14 13.96
CA THR A 476 5.30 -36.38 15.21
C THR A 476 4.07 -36.84 16.00
N ALA A 477 3.34 -37.84 15.51
CA ALA A 477 2.16 -38.38 16.17
C ALA A 477 2.52 -39.39 17.27
N SER A 478 1.70 -39.45 18.31
CA SER A 478 1.60 -40.65 19.15
C SER A 478 0.66 -41.63 18.47
N VAL A 479 1.13 -42.86 18.23
CA VAL A 479 0.38 -43.87 17.46
C VAL A 479 -0.06 -45.04 18.33
N THR A 480 -1.30 -45.48 18.11
CA THR A 480 -1.89 -46.65 18.78
C THR A 480 -2.64 -47.51 17.77
N ALA A 481 -2.66 -48.83 17.95
CA ALA A 481 -3.41 -49.74 17.10
C ALA A 481 -4.38 -50.62 17.91
N SER A 482 -5.40 -51.16 17.23
CA SER A 482 -6.33 -52.15 17.81
C SER A 482 -5.64 -53.48 18.16
N SER A 483 -4.57 -53.83 17.43
CA SER A 483 -3.74 -55.01 17.64
C SER A 483 -2.36 -54.75 17.00
N GLN A 484 -1.31 -55.36 17.53
CA GLN A 484 0.04 -55.29 16.98
C GLN A 484 0.87 -56.51 17.37
N ASN A 485 1.79 -56.95 16.51
CA ASN A 485 2.59 -58.14 16.74
C ASN A 485 3.95 -57.82 17.39
N TRP A 486 4.01 -57.95 18.72
CA TRP A 486 5.21 -57.66 19.52
C TRP A 486 6.37 -58.64 19.33
N ASN A 487 6.13 -59.87 18.85
CA ASN A 487 7.17 -60.89 18.77
C ASN A 487 8.15 -60.63 17.62
N ASP A 488 7.67 -59.99 16.56
CA ASP A 488 8.41 -59.71 15.32
C ASP A 488 8.66 -58.20 15.14
N ASP A 489 8.53 -57.41 16.23
CA ASP A 489 8.69 -55.94 16.32
C ASP A 489 7.74 -55.08 15.44
N GLN A 490 6.64 -55.68 14.95
CA GLN A 490 5.64 -55.08 14.07
C GLN A 490 4.63 -54.20 14.83
N THR A 491 5.14 -53.20 15.55
CA THR A 491 4.35 -52.34 16.44
C THR A 491 3.64 -51.19 15.71
N ALA A 492 2.62 -50.59 16.32
CA ALA A 492 1.89 -49.46 15.73
C ALA A 492 2.77 -48.25 15.38
N ALA A 493 3.93 -48.10 16.02
CA ALA A 493 4.87 -47.01 15.76
C ALA A 493 5.66 -47.19 14.45
N LYS A 494 5.70 -48.41 13.87
CA LYS A 494 6.44 -48.69 12.64
C LYS A 494 5.78 -48.10 11.40
N ALA A 495 4.44 -48.05 11.37
CA ALA A 495 3.69 -47.40 10.28
C ALA A 495 3.75 -45.85 10.26
N VAL A 496 4.71 -45.24 10.95
CA VAL A 496 5.00 -43.79 10.89
C VAL A 496 6.50 -43.50 11.07
N ASP A 497 7.38 -44.48 10.85
CA ASP A 497 8.81 -44.35 11.19
C ASP A 497 9.69 -43.84 10.03
N GLY A 498 9.07 -43.59 8.87
CA GLY A 498 9.72 -43.11 7.65
C GLY A 498 10.20 -44.23 6.72
N ILE A 499 9.86 -45.49 6.99
CA ILE A 499 10.34 -46.66 6.24
C ILE A 499 9.19 -47.45 5.63
N ALA A 500 8.85 -47.13 4.37
CA ALA A 500 7.91 -47.92 3.57
C ALA A 500 8.52 -49.26 3.07
N ASP A 501 8.88 -50.15 3.99
CA ASP A 501 9.28 -51.54 3.76
C ASP A 501 8.53 -52.47 4.73
N GLY A 502 8.58 -53.77 4.50
CA GLY A 502 7.89 -54.77 5.33
C GLY A 502 8.22 -56.18 4.85
N TYR A 503 7.62 -57.21 5.44
CA TYR A 503 7.85 -58.59 4.97
C TYR A 503 7.46 -58.72 3.48
N PRO A 504 8.32 -59.29 2.60
CA PRO A 504 9.50 -60.11 2.88
C PRO A 504 10.86 -59.37 2.90
N GLY A 505 10.87 -58.04 2.84
CA GLY A 505 12.01 -57.18 3.15
C GLY A 505 12.25 -57.07 4.66
N ASP A 506 12.41 -55.86 5.20
CA ASP A 506 12.49 -55.68 6.65
C ASP A 506 11.11 -55.79 7.31
N HIS A 507 10.77 -57.00 7.77
CA HIS A 507 9.55 -57.26 8.53
C HIS A 507 9.39 -56.45 9.83
N THR A 508 10.44 -55.75 10.30
CA THR A 508 10.36 -54.88 11.49
C THR A 508 9.98 -53.44 11.15
N ALA A 509 9.96 -53.06 9.86
CA ALA A 509 9.60 -51.71 9.41
C ALA A 509 8.09 -51.53 9.15
N GLU A 510 7.25 -52.54 9.42
CA GLU A 510 5.80 -52.49 9.18
C GLU A 510 5.00 -52.62 10.48
N TRP A 511 3.83 -51.98 10.55
CA TRP A 511 2.82 -52.36 11.53
C TRP A 511 2.04 -53.57 11.00
N ALA A 512 1.89 -54.61 11.82
CA ALA A 512 1.02 -55.74 11.54
C ALA A 512 0.20 -56.12 12.78
N THR A 513 -1.10 -56.33 12.59
CA THR A 513 -1.96 -56.90 13.63
C THR A 513 -1.61 -58.36 13.89
N GLN A 514 -1.89 -58.86 15.09
CA GLN A 514 -1.84 -60.30 15.37
C GLN A 514 -3.23 -60.91 15.14
N GLY A 515 -3.41 -61.61 14.02
CA GLY A 515 -4.68 -62.26 13.65
C GLY A 515 -5.79 -61.29 13.23
N GLY A 516 -5.46 -60.05 12.84
CA GLY A 516 -6.42 -59.00 12.53
C GLY A 516 -6.81 -58.90 11.05
N GLY A 517 -8.00 -58.37 10.81
CA GLY A 517 -8.56 -58.13 9.48
C GLY A 517 -9.50 -56.90 9.48
N VAL A 518 -10.67 -57.01 8.84
CA VAL A 518 -11.70 -55.95 8.85
C VAL A 518 -12.04 -55.51 10.28
N GLY A 519 -12.12 -54.20 10.50
CA GLY A 519 -12.33 -53.57 11.79
C GLY A 519 -11.05 -53.25 12.57
N SER A 520 -9.87 -53.63 12.06
CA SER A 520 -8.59 -53.21 12.65
C SER A 520 -8.36 -51.71 12.45
N THR A 521 -7.77 -51.05 13.45
CA THR A 521 -7.55 -49.60 13.44
C THR A 521 -6.12 -49.22 13.79
N LEU A 522 -5.66 -48.11 13.20
CA LEU A 522 -4.44 -47.38 13.55
C LEU A 522 -4.84 -45.92 13.81
N THR A 523 -4.46 -45.35 14.95
CA THR A 523 -4.82 -43.98 15.34
C THR A 523 -3.58 -43.16 15.67
N LEU A 524 -3.36 -42.11 14.88
CA LEU A 524 -2.40 -41.05 15.12
C LEU A 524 -3.06 -39.97 15.98
N THR A 525 -2.35 -39.48 17.00
CA THR A 525 -2.79 -38.39 17.89
C THR A 525 -1.67 -37.37 18.03
N TRP A 526 -1.98 -36.08 17.84
CA TRP A 526 -1.02 -35.00 17.96
C TRP A 526 -1.24 -34.17 19.24
N ALA A 527 -0.15 -33.73 19.87
CA ALA A 527 -0.21 -32.92 21.10
C ALA A 527 -0.82 -31.52 20.88
N ALA A 528 -0.80 -31.03 19.64
CA ALA A 528 -1.53 -29.86 19.17
C ALA A 528 -2.16 -30.19 17.81
N PRO A 529 -3.30 -29.58 17.42
CA PRO A 529 -3.91 -29.84 16.12
C PRO A 529 -2.98 -29.51 14.95
N VAL A 530 -2.87 -30.43 14.00
CA VAL A 530 -2.11 -30.27 12.75
C VAL A 530 -3.05 -30.04 11.57
N THR A 531 -2.55 -29.49 10.47
CA THR A 531 -3.36 -29.19 9.28
C THR A 531 -2.94 -30.08 8.12
N LEU A 532 -3.83 -30.97 7.70
CA LEU A 532 -3.58 -32.03 6.70
C LEU A 532 -4.38 -31.78 5.42
N GLY A 533 -3.84 -32.19 4.26
CA GLY A 533 -4.57 -32.20 2.98
C GLY A 533 -4.39 -33.47 2.14
N ARG A 534 -3.40 -34.30 2.45
CA ARG A 534 -3.31 -35.68 1.95
C ARG A 534 -2.79 -36.64 3.02
N VAL A 535 -3.09 -37.91 2.83
CA VAL A 535 -2.41 -39.03 3.50
C VAL A 535 -1.87 -39.95 2.41
N VAL A 536 -0.68 -40.51 2.60
CA VAL A 536 -0.13 -41.57 1.75
C VAL A 536 -0.10 -42.85 2.57
N LEU A 537 -0.56 -43.95 1.97
CA LEU A 537 -0.67 -45.25 2.61
C LEU A 537 0.08 -46.28 1.80
N HIS A 538 0.91 -47.07 2.49
CA HIS A 538 1.60 -48.21 1.93
C HIS A 538 1.06 -49.48 2.59
N ASP A 539 0.56 -50.41 1.76
CA ASP A 539 0.18 -51.74 2.27
C ASP A 539 1.41 -52.51 2.75
N ARG A 540 1.20 -53.64 3.41
CA ARG A 540 2.28 -54.58 3.70
C ARG A 540 2.74 -55.22 2.37
N PRO A 541 4.05 -55.28 2.04
CA PRO A 541 4.54 -55.71 0.72
C PRO A 541 4.56 -57.24 0.53
N ASN A 542 3.47 -57.92 0.90
CA ASN A 542 3.31 -59.36 0.77
C ASN A 542 1.95 -59.76 0.16
N THR A 543 1.98 -60.83 -0.62
CA THR A 543 0.84 -61.35 -1.40
C THR A 543 -0.30 -61.96 -0.58
N SER A 544 -0.36 -61.74 0.73
CA SER A 544 -1.37 -62.33 1.63
C SER A 544 -2.22 -61.27 2.31
N ASP A 545 -1.60 -60.21 2.85
CA ASP A 545 -2.20 -59.35 3.87
C ASP A 545 -2.82 -58.02 3.38
N GLN A 546 -3.23 -57.96 2.10
CA GLN A 546 -3.77 -56.76 1.45
C GLN A 546 -4.97 -56.08 2.14
N VAL A 547 -4.94 -54.75 2.23
CA VAL A 547 -6.11 -53.89 2.50
C VAL A 547 -6.86 -53.57 1.19
N THR A 548 -8.09 -54.05 1.07
CA THR A 548 -8.94 -53.80 -0.13
C THR A 548 -9.88 -52.61 0.02
N SER A 549 -10.13 -52.12 1.25
CA SER A 549 -10.73 -50.80 1.50
C SER A 549 -10.54 -50.38 2.96
N ALA A 550 -10.54 -49.06 3.20
CA ALA A 550 -10.48 -48.50 4.55
C ALA A 550 -11.20 -47.14 4.64
N THR A 551 -11.21 -46.53 5.82
CA THR A 551 -11.63 -45.13 6.04
C THR A 551 -10.66 -44.39 6.94
N LEU A 552 -10.47 -43.10 6.67
CA LEU A 552 -9.80 -42.14 7.54
C LEU A 552 -10.87 -41.33 8.29
N THR A 553 -10.82 -41.36 9.62
CA THR A 553 -11.72 -40.56 10.50
C THR A 553 -10.91 -39.50 11.24
N PHE A 554 -11.36 -38.24 11.19
CA PHE A 554 -10.68 -37.09 11.78
C PHE A 554 -11.29 -36.71 13.14
N SER A 555 -10.63 -35.85 13.93
CA SER A 555 -11.09 -35.45 15.27
C SER A 555 -12.41 -34.66 15.27
N ASP A 556 -12.81 -34.08 14.13
CA ASP A 556 -14.11 -33.43 13.92
C ASP A 556 -15.25 -34.43 13.63
N GLY A 557 -14.94 -35.73 13.56
CA GLY A 557 -15.88 -36.79 13.19
C GLY A 557 -16.12 -36.93 11.68
N SER A 558 -15.41 -36.16 10.83
CA SER A 558 -15.48 -36.33 9.38
C SER A 558 -14.76 -37.61 8.94
N VAL A 559 -15.23 -38.18 7.83
CA VAL A 559 -14.73 -39.45 7.28
C VAL A 559 -14.37 -39.29 5.81
N VAL A 560 -13.22 -39.83 5.41
CA VAL A 560 -12.75 -39.92 4.02
C VAL A 560 -12.53 -41.39 3.66
N PRO A 561 -13.10 -41.90 2.54
CA PRO A 561 -12.86 -43.27 2.11
C PRO A 561 -11.45 -43.46 1.56
N VAL A 562 -10.86 -44.62 1.83
CA VAL A 562 -9.58 -45.07 1.29
C VAL A 562 -9.86 -46.18 0.27
N PRO A 563 -9.31 -46.10 -0.95
CA PRO A 563 -9.45 -47.17 -1.95
C PRO A 563 -8.63 -48.41 -1.55
N GLN A 564 -8.64 -49.45 -2.39
CA GLN A 564 -7.73 -50.58 -2.26
C GLN A 564 -6.26 -50.10 -2.26
N LEU A 565 -5.45 -50.63 -1.34
CA LEU A 565 -4.01 -50.39 -1.29
C LEU A 565 -3.26 -51.34 -2.24
N ILE A 566 -2.04 -50.99 -2.63
CA ILE A 566 -1.26 -51.79 -3.58
C ILE A 566 -0.53 -52.90 -2.82
N ASP A 567 -0.83 -54.15 -3.17
CA ASP A 567 -0.40 -55.41 -2.51
C ASP A 567 1.13 -55.62 -2.40
N ASP A 568 1.91 -54.83 -3.14
CA ASP A 568 3.38 -54.84 -3.10
C ASP A 568 3.97 -53.71 -2.24
N GLY A 569 3.14 -53.03 -1.44
CA GLY A 569 3.53 -51.87 -0.63
C GLY A 569 3.63 -50.56 -1.42
N GLY A 570 3.18 -50.53 -2.67
CA GLY A 570 3.11 -49.32 -3.48
C GLY A 570 2.24 -48.22 -2.86
N ALA A 571 2.70 -46.97 -2.97
CA ALA A 571 2.07 -45.79 -2.40
C ALA A 571 0.65 -45.52 -2.94
N VAL A 572 -0.32 -45.35 -2.04
CA VAL A 572 -1.68 -44.86 -2.37
C VAL A 572 -1.91 -43.49 -1.73
N VAL A 573 -2.13 -42.49 -2.58
CA VAL A 573 -2.37 -41.10 -2.15
C VAL A 573 -3.88 -40.84 -1.98
N VAL A 574 -4.28 -40.46 -0.77
CA VAL A 574 -5.65 -40.07 -0.41
C VAL A 574 -5.69 -38.57 -0.17
N ASN A 575 -6.20 -37.82 -1.16
CA ASN A 575 -6.37 -36.36 -1.07
C ASN A 575 -7.75 -35.99 -0.50
N PHE A 576 -7.83 -34.91 0.28
CA PHE A 576 -9.08 -34.39 0.82
C PHE A 576 -9.01 -32.86 1.03
N PRO A 577 -10.15 -32.15 1.10
CA PRO A 577 -10.16 -30.73 1.47
C PRO A 577 -9.47 -30.53 2.82
N VAL A 578 -8.63 -29.49 2.92
CA VAL A 578 -7.76 -29.26 4.10
C VAL A 578 -8.52 -29.32 5.42
N ARG A 579 -7.98 -30.07 6.39
CA ARG A 579 -8.56 -30.24 7.74
C ARG A 579 -7.53 -29.92 8.81
N THR A 580 -7.92 -29.14 9.80
CA THR A 580 -7.19 -29.05 11.07
C THR A 580 -7.72 -30.12 12.00
N THR A 581 -6.86 -31.02 12.49
CA THR A 581 -7.25 -32.20 13.28
C THR A 581 -6.27 -32.47 14.42
N SER A 582 -6.76 -32.97 15.56
CA SER A 582 -5.91 -33.46 16.66
C SER A 582 -5.70 -34.98 16.64
N SER A 583 -6.45 -35.71 15.81
CA SER A 583 -6.31 -37.16 15.62
C SER A 583 -6.73 -37.61 14.23
N LEU A 584 -6.19 -38.75 13.79
CA LEU A 584 -6.52 -39.42 12.54
C LEU A 584 -6.58 -40.92 12.78
N THR A 585 -7.74 -41.53 12.56
CA THR A 585 -7.94 -42.98 12.70
C THR A 585 -8.15 -43.62 11.33
N PHE A 586 -7.19 -44.43 10.89
CA PHE A 586 -7.33 -45.38 9.80
C PHE A 586 -8.09 -46.61 10.31
N THR A 587 -9.16 -47.01 9.61
CA THR A 587 -9.99 -48.18 9.94
C THR A 587 -10.13 -49.07 8.71
N VAL A 588 -9.68 -50.32 8.79
CA VAL A 588 -9.80 -51.31 7.71
C VAL A 588 -11.25 -51.72 7.53
N THR A 589 -11.81 -51.55 6.33
CA THR A 589 -13.19 -51.94 5.99
C THR A 589 -13.27 -53.13 5.03
N GLY A 590 -12.16 -53.50 4.38
CA GLY A 590 -12.03 -54.71 3.56
C GLY A 590 -10.58 -55.18 3.48
N VAL A 591 -10.39 -56.50 3.39
CA VAL A 591 -9.09 -57.16 3.19
C VAL A 591 -9.20 -58.21 2.08
N SER A 592 -8.09 -58.80 1.63
CA SER A 592 -8.12 -59.92 0.68
C SER A 592 -8.53 -61.23 1.37
N ALA A 593 -8.87 -62.26 0.58
CA ALA A 593 -9.29 -63.57 1.12
C ALA A 593 -8.15 -64.36 1.80
N THR A 594 -6.90 -63.92 1.64
CA THR A 594 -5.68 -64.54 2.20
C THR A 594 -5.16 -63.84 3.45
N THR A 595 -5.73 -62.68 3.81
CA THR A 595 -5.22 -61.85 4.91
C THR A 595 -5.38 -62.53 6.25
N SER A 596 -4.25 -62.65 6.95
CA SER A 596 -4.14 -63.22 8.30
C SER A 596 -3.71 -62.16 9.33
N ASN A 597 -2.94 -61.17 8.91
CA ASN A 597 -2.36 -60.11 9.75
C ASN A 597 -2.39 -58.77 9.00
N VAL A 598 -3.56 -58.13 8.89
CA VAL A 598 -3.67 -56.82 8.23
C VAL A 598 -2.78 -55.78 8.91
N GLY A 599 -2.28 -54.80 8.15
CA GLY A 599 -1.44 -53.73 8.67
C GLY A 599 -1.11 -52.70 7.60
N LEU A 600 0.01 -52.01 7.76
CA LEU A 600 0.57 -51.03 6.81
C LEU A 600 2.11 -51.09 6.92
N ALA A 601 2.82 -50.93 5.80
CA ALA A 601 4.23 -50.61 5.84
C ALA A 601 4.43 -49.19 6.38
N GLU A 602 3.74 -48.20 5.82
CA GLU A 602 3.88 -46.79 6.22
C GLU A 602 2.58 -45.98 6.02
N LEU A 603 2.38 -44.97 6.88
CA LEU A 603 1.32 -43.96 6.79
C LEU A 603 1.92 -42.57 6.95
N GLU A 604 1.98 -41.81 5.85
CA GLU A 604 2.43 -40.42 5.84
C GLU A 604 1.22 -39.47 5.90
N ALA A 605 1.22 -38.48 6.79
CA ALA A 605 0.14 -37.52 7.01
C ALA A 605 0.60 -36.09 6.69
N TRP A 606 0.47 -35.68 5.43
CA TRP A 606 1.07 -34.44 4.93
C TRP A 606 0.18 -33.20 5.06
N SER A 607 0.80 -32.09 5.42
CA SER A 607 0.29 -30.74 5.13
C SER A 607 0.05 -30.56 3.63
N GLN A 608 -0.91 -29.70 3.24
CA GLN A 608 -1.04 -29.33 1.81
C GLN A 608 -0.09 -28.18 1.45
N SER A 609 0.86 -28.43 0.56
CA SER A 609 1.52 -27.36 -0.21
C SER A 609 0.49 -26.43 -0.86
N SER A 610 0.61 -25.12 -0.62
CA SER A 610 -0.30 -24.11 -1.17
C SER A 610 -0.02 -23.82 -2.65
N VAL A 611 -0.37 -24.78 -3.51
CA VAL A 611 -0.53 -24.57 -4.95
C VAL A 611 -2.01 -24.63 -5.24
N ALA A 612 -2.56 -23.58 -5.86
CA ALA A 612 -3.93 -23.63 -6.35
C ALA A 612 -4.06 -24.80 -7.32
N ALA A 613 -4.98 -25.73 -7.04
CA ALA A 613 -5.32 -26.76 -8.01
C ALA A 613 -5.80 -26.06 -9.30
N PRO A 614 -5.40 -26.54 -10.49
CA PRO A 614 -6.03 -26.06 -11.71
C PRO A 614 -7.53 -26.37 -11.60
N GLU A 615 -8.38 -25.38 -11.90
CA GLU A 615 -9.81 -25.64 -12.03
C GLU A 615 -9.99 -26.65 -13.18
N THR A 616 -10.32 -27.90 -12.81
CA THR A 616 -10.65 -28.92 -13.79
C THR A 616 -12.01 -28.56 -14.37
N GLU A 617 -12.00 -27.82 -15.48
CA GLU A 617 -13.19 -27.64 -16.31
C GLU A 617 -13.77 -29.03 -16.60
N THR A 618 -15.02 -29.24 -16.17
CA THR A 618 -15.75 -30.45 -16.53
C THR A 618 -15.98 -30.40 -18.04
N PRO A 619 -15.48 -31.37 -18.84
CA PRO A 619 -15.67 -31.31 -20.28
C PRO A 619 -17.16 -31.30 -20.60
N ALA A 620 -17.61 -30.24 -21.28
CA ALA A 620 -18.96 -30.16 -21.77
C ALA A 620 -19.19 -31.33 -22.74
N VAL A 621 -20.14 -32.21 -22.41
CA VAL A 621 -20.51 -33.33 -23.29
C VAL A 621 -21.27 -32.75 -24.48
N GLU A 622 -20.55 -32.39 -25.54
CA GLU A 622 -21.15 -32.04 -26.82
C GLU A 622 -21.93 -33.25 -27.35
N THR A 623 -23.26 -33.11 -27.37
CA THR A 623 -24.13 -34.10 -28.02
C THR A 623 -24.09 -33.85 -29.52
N PRO A 624 -23.72 -34.82 -30.37
CA PRO A 624 -23.55 -34.58 -31.80
C PRO A 624 -24.84 -34.12 -32.49
N ALA A 625 -24.86 -32.86 -32.93
CA ALA A 625 -25.98 -32.29 -33.67
C ALA A 625 -26.11 -32.98 -35.04
N THR A 626 -27.07 -33.90 -35.15
CA THR A 626 -27.40 -34.54 -36.43
C THR A 626 -28.12 -33.54 -37.33
N ALA A 627 -27.55 -33.23 -38.49
CA ALA A 627 -28.14 -32.29 -39.44
C ALA A 627 -29.46 -32.84 -40.03
N ALA A 628 -30.52 -32.03 -39.95
CA ALA A 628 -31.79 -32.29 -40.62
C ALA A 628 -31.91 -31.42 -41.89
N PRO A 629 -32.46 -31.93 -43.01
CA PRO A 629 -32.47 -31.25 -44.30
C PRO A 629 -33.59 -30.21 -44.45
N THR A 630 -33.33 -29.22 -45.32
CA THR A 630 -34.23 -28.12 -45.67
C THR A 630 -35.38 -28.57 -46.60
N THR A 631 -36.64 -28.26 -46.27
CA THR A 631 -37.74 -28.11 -47.25
C THR A 631 -38.78 -27.07 -46.80
N THR A 632 -39.42 -26.44 -47.79
CA THR A 632 -40.39 -25.32 -47.72
C THR A 632 -41.85 -25.79 -47.41
N PRO A 633 -42.90 -24.93 -47.30
CA PRO A 633 -43.92 -25.06 -46.24
C PRO A 633 -45.37 -25.32 -46.74
N VAL A 634 -46.37 -25.09 -45.85
CA VAL A 634 -47.84 -24.92 -46.10
C VAL A 634 -48.67 -26.24 -46.09
N PRO A 635 -49.91 -26.30 -45.52
CA PRO A 635 -50.54 -25.56 -44.41
C PRO A 635 -51.24 -26.44 -43.32
N THR A 636 -51.80 -25.74 -42.32
CA THR A 636 -52.82 -26.09 -41.32
C THR A 636 -53.90 -27.13 -41.69
N THR A 637 -54.24 -28.06 -40.76
CA THR A 637 -55.65 -28.45 -40.47
C THR A 637 -55.87 -29.18 -39.12
N THR A 638 -56.85 -28.68 -38.35
CA THR A 638 -57.77 -29.37 -37.38
C THR A 638 -57.33 -30.54 -36.47
N ALA A 639 -57.62 -30.36 -35.15
CA ALA A 639 -57.79 -31.43 -34.16
C ALA A 639 -59.06 -32.28 -34.42
N PRO A 640 -59.25 -33.43 -33.72
CA PRO A 640 -60.00 -33.38 -32.45
C PRO A 640 -59.67 -34.42 -31.34
N ALA A 641 -60.01 -34.02 -30.10
CA ALA A 641 -60.61 -34.81 -29.01
C ALA A 641 -59.95 -36.10 -28.41
N THR A 642 -59.52 -35.93 -27.16
CA THR A 642 -59.69 -36.77 -25.93
C THR A 642 -61.00 -37.60 -25.86
N PRO A 643 -61.15 -38.64 -24.98
CA PRO A 643 -60.68 -38.76 -23.58
C PRO A 643 -59.89 -40.08 -23.30
N THR A 644 -59.69 -40.69 -22.12
CA THR A 644 -60.18 -40.62 -20.71
C THR A 644 -59.06 -41.20 -19.78
N THR A 645 -58.69 -40.62 -18.63
CA THR A 645 -59.17 -40.88 -17.23
C THR A 645 -58.67 -42.20 -16.61
N PRO A 646 -58.45 -42.31 -15.27
CA PRO A 646 -58.20 -41.30 -14.23
C PRO A 646 -56.66 -41.13 -14.01
N ALA A 647 -56.03 -40.72 -12.91
CA ALA A 647 -56.44 -40.26 -11.57
C ALA A 647 -55.39 -39.26 -11.00
N ALA A 648 -55.60 -38.71 -9.80
CA ALA A 648 -54.58 -38.04 -8.99
C ALA A 648 -54.79 -38.31 -7.49
N PRO A 649 -53.72 -38.54 -6.68
CA PRO A 649 -53.77 -38.42 -5.23
C PRO A 649 -53.38 -37.00 -4.79
N THR A 650 -54.12 -36.46 -3.83
CA THR A 650 -53.96 -35.13 -3.23
C THR A 650 -53.13 -35.13 -1.95
N THR A 651 -52.62 -33.95 -1.56
CA THR A 651 -52.06 -33.59 -0.23
C THR A 651 -50.77 -34.33 0.19
N THR A 652 -49.89 -33.82 1.07
CA THR A 652 -49.99 -32.72 2.07
C THR A 652 -48.73 -31.82 2.06
N ALA A 653 -48.89 -30.53 2.38
CA ALA A 653 -47.77 -29.66 2.75
C ALA A 653 -47.37 -29.86 4.23
N PRO A 654 -46.08 -29.88 4.59
CA PRO A 654 -45.64 -29.89 5.98
C PRO A 654 -45.71 -28.48 6.58
N THR A 655 -46.63 -28.28 7.52
CA THR A 655 -46.59 -27.16 8.46
C THR A 655 -45.49 -27.41 9.49
N THR A 656 -44.53 -26.49 9.64
CA THR A 656 -43.65 -26.44 10.82
C THR A 656 -43.79 -25.09 11.51
N THR A 657 -44.05 -25.16 12.82
CA THR A 657 -44.29 -24.00 13.68
C THR A 657 -42.99 -23.30 14.06
N ALA A 658 -42.95 -21.97 13.91
CA ALA A 658 -41.86 -21.15 14.44
C ALA A 658 -41.91 -21.12 15.99
N PRO A 659 -40.77 -21.29 16.69
CA PRO A 659 -40.71 -21.08 18.13
C PRO A 659 -40.70 -19.57 18.46
N ALA A 660 -41.47 -19.17 19.47
CA ALA A 660 -41.49 -17.79 19.95
C ALA A 660 -40.20 -17.46 20.73
N PRO A 661 -39.61 -16.25 20.58
CA PRO A 661 -38.45 -15.86 21.37
C PRO A 661 -38.80 -15.68 22.85
N ALA A 662 -38.07 -16.36 23.74
CA ALA A 662 -38.11 -16.07 25.17
C ALA A 662 -37.36 -14.77 25.46
N ALA A 663 -37.98 -13.85 26.21
CA ALA A 663 -37.34 -12.59 26.59
C ALA A 663 -36.27 -12.81 27.67
N PRO A 664 -35.03 -12.29 27.50
CA PRO A 664 -34.00 -12.39 28.53
C PRO A 664 -34.25 -11.38 29.66
N THR A 665 -34.64 -11.87 30.83
CA THR A 665 -34.63 -11.09 32.07
C THR A 665 -33.22 -11.08 32.67
N THR A 666 -32.43 -10.05 32.36
CA THR A 666 -31.12 -9.83 32.99
C THR A 666 -31.28 -8.97 34.24
N ALA A 667 -30.96 -9.52 35.41
CA ALA A 667 -30.88 -8.73 36.65
C ALA A 667 -29.66 -7.81 36.62
N ALA A 668 -29.82 -6.55 37.00
CA ALA A 668 -28.73 -5.58 37.01
C ALA A 668 -27.75 -5.85 38.18
N PRO A 669 -26.42 -5.90 37.93
CA PRO A 669 -25.43 -6.00 39.00
C PRO A 669 -25.26 -4.65 39.71
N THR A 670 -25.40 -4.66 41.04
CA THR A 670 -25.13 -3.51 41.90
C THR A 670 -23.62 -3.21 41.95
N PRO A 671 -23.15 -1.99 41.64
CA PRO A 671 -21.73 -1.65 41.77
C PRO A 671 -21.29 -1.62 43.24
N ALA A 672 -20.23 -2.38 43.56
CA ALA A 672 -19.50 -2.21 44.81
C ALA A 672 -18.58 -0.98 44.71
N ALA A 673 -18.58 -0.13 45.73
CA ALA A 673 -17.76 1.09 45.74
C ALA A 673 -16.26 0.77 45.93
N PRO A 674 -15.35 1.37 45.15
CA PRO A 674 -13.91 1.19 45.34
C PRO A 674 -13.40 2.01 46.53
N THR A 675 -12.89 1.33 47.56
CA THR A 675 -12.14 1.98 48.65
C THR A 675 -10.68 2.17 48.22
N THR A 676 -10.29 3.39 47.88
CA THR A 676 -8.90 3.73 47.58
C THR A 676 -8.11 3.98 48.86
N ALA A 677 -7.12 3.14 49.17
CA ALA A 677 -6.11 3.45 50.18
C ALA A 677 -5.00 4.32 49.56
N ALA A 678 -4.67 5.45 50.20
CA ALA A 678 -3.64 6.37 49.71
C ALA A 678 -2.23 5.85 50.04
N PRO A 679 -1.28 5.81 49.09
CA PRO A 679 0.11 5.52 49.37
C PRO A 679 0.85 6.74 49.94
N THR A 680 1.53 6.56 51.07
CA THR A 680 2.38 7.58 51.71
C THR A 680 3.67 7.80 50.92
N PRO A 681 4.09 9.05 50.62
CA PRO A 681 5.38 9.30 49.97
C PRO A 681 6.57 9.02 50.92
N ALA A 682 7.54 8.24 50.45
CA ALA A 682 8.87 8.16 51.07
C ALA A 682 9.77 9.28 50.51
N ALA A 683 10.53 9.95 51.37
CA ALA A 683 11.38 11.08 50.98
C ALA A 683 12.67 10.64 50.26
N PRO A 684 13.18 11.41 49.29
CA PRO A 684 14.43 11.09 48.60
C PRO A 684 15.65 11.54 49.43
N THR A 685 16.58 10.62 49.69
CA THR A 685 17.93 10.95 50.20
C THR A 685 18.94 10.95 49.06
N THR A 686 19.40 12.13 48.66
CA THR A 686 20.46 12.31 47.66
C THR A 686 21.84 12.14 48.30
N ALA A 687 22.67 11.24 47.77
CA ALA A 687 24.09 11.17 48.09
C ALA A 687 24.91 11.51 46.84
N ALA A 688 25.83 12.48 46.95
CA ALA A 688 26.66 12.92 45.84
C ALA A 688 27.89 12.00 45.66
N PRO A 689 28.29 11.66 44.42
CA PRO A 689 29.50 10.89 44.16
C PRO A 689 30.76 11.77 44.16
N THR A 690 31.77 11.36 44.91
CA THR A 690 33.13 11.93 44.86
C THR A 690 33.97 11.20 43.80
N PRO A 691 34.80 11.86 42.97
CA PRO A 691 35.62 11.20 41.96
C PRO A 691 36.83 10.47 42.57
N ALA A 692 37.16 9.29 42.05
CA ALA A 692 38.42 8.60 42.30
C ALA A 692 39.27 8.53 41.02
N ALA A 693 40.58 8.77 41.16
CA ALA A 693 41.53 8.84 40.05
C ALA A 693 41.97 7.45 39.53
N PRO A 694 42.45 7.33 38.28
CA PRO A 694 42.81 6.04 37.69
C PRO A 694 44.20 5.56 38.12
N THR A 695 44.36 4.25 38.29
CA THR A 695 45.66 3.58 38.39
C THR A 695 45.80 2.50 37.33
N THR A 696 46.81 2.66 36.48
CA THR A 696 47.14 1.74 35.39
C THR A 696 48.04 0.61 35.90
N ALA A 697 47.72 -0.64 35.57
CA ALA A 697 48.65 -1.76 35.66
C ALA A 697 48.48 -2.66 34.43
N ALA A 698 49.59 -2.92 33.72
CA ALA A 698 49.61 -3.73 32.50
C ALA A 698 50.16 -5.14 32.77
N PRO A 699 49.61 -6.19 32.17
CA PRO A 699 50.26 -7.49 32.04
C PRO A 699 50.83 -7.73 30.62
N THR A 700 52.02 -8.32 30.58
CA THR A 700 52.77 -8.70 29.37
C THR A 700 52.20 -9.99 28.73
N PRO A 701 52.34 -10.23 27.40
CA PRO A 701 51.57 -11.28 26.71
C PRO A 701 52.17 -12.69 26.83
N ALA A 702 51.30 -13.69 26.69
CA ALA A 702 51.66 -15.05 26.29
C ALA A 702 51.05 -15.36 24.90
N ALA A 703 51.83 -15.98 24.01
CA ALA A 703 51.38 -16.35 22.67
C ALA A 703 50.78 -17.77 22.64
N PRO A 704 49.82 -18.02 21.75
CA PRO A 704 49.77 -19.31 21.06
C PRO A 704 49.64 -19.17 19.53
N THR A 705 50.02 -20.24 18.84
CA THR A 705 50.12 -20.36 17.38
C THR A 705 48.84 -20.87 16.70
N THR A 706 48.53 -20.24 15.56
CA THR A 706 48.06 -20.86 14.30
C THR A 706 46.87 -21.83 14.29
N ALA A 707 45.73 -21.37 13.77
CA ALA A 707 45.07 -21.96 12.59
C ALA A 707 44.02 -20.98 12.03
N ALA A 708 43.99 -20.75 10.72
CA ALA A 708 42.98 -19.89 10.09
C ALA A 708 41.86 -20.75 9.47
N PRO A 709 40.59 -20.58 9.86
CA PRO A 709 39.47 -21.13 9.11
C PRO A 709 39.15 -20.19 7.94
N THR A 710 39.28 -20.70 6.71
CA THR A 710 38.71 -20.06 5.52
C THR A 710 37.20 -20.16 5.57
N THR A 711 36.51 -19.03 5.76
CA THR A 711 35.06 -18.92 5.53
C THR A 711 34.79 -18.13 4.25
N THR A 712 34.20 -18.78 3.26
CA THR A 712 33.68 -18.13 2.06
C THR A 712 32.35 -17.44 2.40
N SER A 713 32.37 -16.13 2.59
CA SER A 713 31.13 -15.35 2.73
C SER A 713 30.30 -15.42 1.44
N PRO A 714 28.95 -15.52 1.52
CA PRO A 714 28.10 -15.28 0.37
C PRO A 714 28.25 -13.81 -0.06
N VAL A 715 28.51 -13.56 -1.34
CA VAL A 715 28.73 -12.19 -1.81
C VAL A 715 27.40 -11.54 -2.15
N SER A 716 27.06 -10.48 -1.42
CA SER A 716 25.93 -9.60 -1.75
C SER A 716 26.27 -8.74 -2.96
N THR A 717 25.31 -8.54 -3.87
CA THR A 717 25.50 -7.70 -5.07
C THR A 717 25.21 -6.23 -4.76
N VAL A 718 26.10 -5.61 -4.00
CA VAL A 718 26.07 -4.18 -3.64
C VAL A 718 26.40 -3.34 -4.88
N ASP A 719 25.65 -2.26 -5.14
CA ASP A 719 26.06 -1.26 -6.13
C ASP A 719 27.18 -0.38 -5.53
N LEU A 720 28.30 -0.28 -6.23
CA LEU A 720 29.50 0.37 -5.73
C LEU A 720 29.61 1.82 -6.24
N THR A 721 28.71 2.28 -7.12
CA THR A 721 28.83 3.62 -7.73
C THR A 721 28.66 4.76 -6.75
N ASP A 722 27.85 4.58 -5.71
CA ASP A 722 27.60 5.61 -4.70
C ASP A 722 28.83 5.85 -3.80
N SER A 723 29.74 4.87 -3.77
CA SER A 723 31.05 4.97 -3.11
C SER A 723 32.18 5.47 -4.03
N ALA A 724 31.86 5.81 -5.29
CA ALA A 724 32.83 6.22 -6.29
C ALA A 724 32.76 7.73 -6.60
N THR A 725 33.91 8.35 -6.86
CA THR A 725 33.95 9.65 -7.53
C THR A 725 33.73 9.48 -9.04
N GLY A 726 32.59 9.96 -9.54
CA GLY A 726 32.27 9.99 -10.97
C GLY A 726 32.92 11.17 -11.70
N THR A 727 33.47 10.91 -12.88
CA THR A 727 33.99 11.93 -13.82
C THR A 727 33.64 11.55 -15.25
N MET A 728 33.53 12.53 -16.15
CA MET A 728 33.10 12.30 -17.53
C MET A 728 33.83 13.24 -18.51
N GLY A 729 34.02 12.79 -19.75
CA GLY A 729 34.69 13.54 -20.80
C GLY A 729 34.03 13.35 -22.16
N LEU A 730 33.92 14.43 -22.92
CA LEU A 730 33.30 14.45 -24.24
C LEU A 730 34.29 13.96 -25.32
N GLY A 731 33.78 13.16 -26.26
CA GLY A 731 34.53 12.65 -27.41
C GLY A 731 34.55 13.60 -28.61
N LYS A 732 34.76 13.03 -29.81
CA LYS A 732 34.61 13.76 -31.07
C LYS A 732 33.13 14.11 -31.33
N MET A 733 32.84 14.94 -32.35
CA MET A 733 31.47 15.36 -32.71
C MET A 733 30.47 14.21 -32.95
N SER A 734 30.94 12.99 -33.24
CA SER A 734 30.09 11.79 -33.36
C SER A 734 29.76 11.11 -32.02
N GLY A 735 30.28 11.58 -30.89
CA GLY A 735 30.18 10.90 -29.58
C GLY A 735 31.22 9.79 -29.37
N VAL A 736 31.88 9.30 -30.43
CA VAL A 736 32.99 8.32 -30.33
C VAL A 736 34.15 8.94 -29.55
N GLY A 737 34.66 8.19 -28.57
CA GLY A 737 35.66 8.64 -27.61
C GLY A 737 35.11 9.35 -26.38
N SER A 738 33.78 9.56 -26.27
CA SER A 738 33.16 10.01 -25.02
C SER A 738 33.30 8.94 -23.95
N TRP A 739 33.47 9.36 -22.69
CA TRP A 739 33.69 8.41 -21.59
C TRP A 739 33.13 8.90 -20.26
N SER A 740 32.82 7.92 -19.40
CA SER A 740 32.51 8.09 -17.99
C SER A 740 33.46 7.21 -17.17
N ARG A 741 33.93 7.70 -16.02
CA ARG A 741 34.88 7.02 -15.14
C ARG A 741 34.45 7.14 -13.69
N TRP A 742 34.40 6.00 -13.02
CA TRP A 742 34.24 5.86 -11.58
C TRP A 742 35.62 5.57 -10.95
N THR A 743 35.92 6.20 -9.82
CA THR A 743 37.19 6.04 -9.10
C THR A 743 36.91 5.88 -7.62
N TRP A 744 37.50 4.86 -6.99
CA TRP A 744 37.29 4.55 -5.57
C TRP A 744 38.56 4.88 -4.77
N THR A 745 38.38 5.36 -3.54
CA THR A 745 39.50 5.68 -2.61
C THR A 745 40.21 4.43 -2.09
N LYS A 746 39.56 3.27 -2.14
CA LYS A 746 40.11 1.94 -1.90
C LYS A 746 39.73 1.03 -3.08
N PRO A 747 40.54 0.04 -3.48
CA PRO A 747 40.15 -0.91 -4.52
C PRO A 747 38.89 -1.69 -4.14
N VAL A 748 37.97 -1.85 -5.08
CA VAL A 748 36.72 -2.60 -4.94
C VAL A 748 36.68 -3.76 -5.92
N THR A 749 36.00 -4.85 -5.57
CA THR A 749 35.82 -6.00 -6.47
C THR A 749 34.53 -5.85 -7.25
N VAL A 750 34.62 -5.72 -8.57
CA VAL A 750 33.48 -5.57 -9.49
C VAL A 750 33.36 -6.82 -10.36
N GLY A 751 32.16 -7.37 -10.51
CA GLY A 751 31.88 -8.49 -11.44
C GLY A 751 30.74 -8.23 -12.43
N ARG A 752 29.97 -7.16 -12.22
CA ARG A 752 28.77 -6.86 -13.02
C ARG A 752 28.61 -5.36 -13.20
N LEU A 753 28.31 -4.94 -14.43
CA LEU A 753 27.96 -3.58 -14.78
C LEU A 753 26.53 -3.56 -15.34
N VAL A 754 25.68 -2.64 -14.88
CA VAL A 754 24.36 -2.39 -15.46
C VAL A 754 24.35 -0.99 -16.05
N ILE A 755 23.92 -0.85 -17.30
CA ILE A 755 23.79 0.44 -18.00
C ILE A 755 22.33 0.62 -18.39
N THR A 756 21.71 1.72 -17.97
CA THR A 756 20.28 2.00 -18.18
C THR A 756 20.09 3.26 -19.03
N ASN A 757 19.32 3.14 -20.12
CA ASN A 757 18.87 4.30 -20.88
C ASN A 757 17.57 4.84 -20.28
N ARG A 758 17.68 5.83 -19.38
CA ARG A 758 16.51 6.54 -18.81
C ARG A 758 15.97 7.66 -19.71
N THR A 759 16.59 7.92 -20.86
CA THR A 759 16.09 8.95 -21.80
C THR A 759 15.02 8.39 -22.74
N SER A 760 14.16 9.26 -23.25
CA SER A 760 13.23 8.96 -24.34
C SER A 760 13.90 8.83 -25.72
N TRP A 761 15.22 9.04 -25.81
CA TRP A 761 15.96 9.11 -27.07
C TRP A 761 16.74 7.82 -27.34
N GLN A 762 16.68 7.34 -28.59
CA GLN A 762 17.47 6.18 -29.00
C GLN A 762 18.95 6.57 -29.14
N MET A 763 19.74 6.25 -28.12
CA MET A 763 21.19 6.40 -28.17
C MET A 763 21.79 5.35 -29.09
N ASN A 764 22.12 5.76 -30.32
CA ASN A 764 22.66 4.88 -31.37
C ASN A 764 24.12 4.45 -31.13
N VAL A 765 24.51 4.14 -29.89
CA VAL A 765 25.82 3.59 -29.54
C VAL A 765 25.85 2.12 -29.93
N THR A 766 26.70 1.79 -30.91
CA THR A 766 26.84 0.42 -31.45
C THR A 766 27.89 -0.40 -30.71
N SER A 767 28.85 0.25 -30.04
CA SER A 767 29.84 -0.42 -29.20
C SER A 767 30.48 0.52 -28.18
N ALA A 768 30.88 -0.05 -27.04
CA ALA A 768 31.70 0.62 -26.03
C ALA A 768 32.74 -0.34 -25.45
N GLN A 769 33.70 0.20 -24.71
CA GLN A 769 34.77 -0.54 -24.03
C GLN A 769 34.87 -0.10 -22.57
N LEU A 770 34.89 -1.07 -21.68
CA LEU A 770 35.11 -0.91 -20.24
C LEU A 770 36.59 -1.18 -19.94
N ALA A 771 37.26 -0.29 -19.21
CA ALA A 771 38.66 -0.43 -18.81
C ALA A 771 38.82 -0.35 -17.28
N PHE A 772 39.69 -1.20 -16.72
CA PHE A 772 39.97 -1.32 -15.29
C PHE A 772 41.29 -0.63 -14.92
N SER A 773 41.59 -0.47 -13.62
CA SER A 773 42.83 0.19 -13.16
C SER A 773 44.11 -0.58 -13.49
N ASP A 774 44.01 -1.89 -13.76
CA ASP A 774 45.12 -2.75 -14.19
C ASP A 774 45.41 -2.65 -15.71
N GLY A 775 44.63 -1.85 -16.45
CA GLY A 775 44.74 -1.71 -17.91
C GLY A 775 44.03 -2.80 -18.71
N SER A 776 43.43 -3.81 -18.05
CA SER A 776 42.58 -4.80 -18.71
C SER A 776 41.28 -4.15 -19.22
N THR A 777 40.64 -4.78 -20.21
CA THR A 777 39.38 -4.27 -20.77
C THR A 777 38.33 -5.37 -21.00
N VAL A 778 37.07 -4.97 -21.10
CA VAL A 778 35.89 -5.78 -21.44
C VAL A 778 35.08 -5.04 -22.50
N ALA A 779 34.61 -5.74 -23.53
CA ALA A 779 33.74 -5.15 -24.53
C ALA A 779 32.30 -5.00 -24.00
N VAL A 780 31.67 -3.86 -24.30
CA VAL A 780 30.27 -3.57 -23.94
C VAL A 780 29.45 -3.54 -25.24
N PRO A 781 28.35 -4.31 -25.33
CA PRO A 781 27.53 -4.37 -26.54
C PRO A 781 26.78 -3.06 -26.80
N ALA A 782 26.02 -3.01 -27.89
CA ALA A 782 25.20 -1.86 -28.26
C ALA A 782 24.25 -1.44 -27.12
N TYR A 783 24.02 -0.14 -26.99
CA TYR A 783 23.26 0.42 -25.87
C TYR A 783 21.76 0.06 -25.95
N PRO A 784 21.07 -0.01 -24.79
CA PRO A 784 19.65 -0.32 -24.75
C PRO A 784 18.79 0.78 -25.38
N ALA A 785 17.66 0.35 -25.95
CA ALA A 785 16.56 1.23 -26.33
C ALA A 785 16.05 2.05 -25.12
N PRO A 786 15.35 3.19 -25.35
CA PRO A 786 14.70 3.96 -24.29
C PRO A 786 13.96 3.11 -23.26
N GLY A 787 14.20 3.37 -21.98
CA GLY A 787 13.57 2.65 -20.87
C GLY A 787 14.04 1.20 -20.69
N LYS A 788 15.17 0.80 -21.26
CA LYS A 788 15.78 -0.54 -21.09
C LYS A 788 17.19 -0.45 -20.49
N SER A 789 17.64 -1.58 -19.93
CA SER A 789 18.97 -1.75 -19.36
C SER A 789 19.72 -2.89 -20.05
N ILE A 790 21.04 -2.82 -20.10
CA ILE A 790 21.92 -3.95 -20.41
C ILE A 790 22.73 -4.31 -19.16
N THR A 791 22.98 -5.61 -18.98
CA THR A 791 23.88 -6.12 -17.94
C THR A 791 25.10 -6.74 -18.60
N VAL A 792 26.30 -6.35 -18.18
CA VAL A 792 27.57 -6.89 -18.62
C VAL A 792 28.26 -7.54 -17.42
N THR A 793 28.26 -8.87 -17.39
CA THR A 793 28.97 -9.68 -16.39
C THR A 793 30.38 -10.03 -16.89
N PHE A 794 31.33 -10.06 -15.97
CA PHE A 794 32.72 -10.45 -16.22
C PHE A 794 33.30 -11.12 -14.97
N PRO A 795 34.37 -11.94 -15.09
CA PRO A 795 35.05 -12.48 -13.91
C PRO A 795 35.42 -11.36 -12.95
N ALA A 796 35.16 -11.56 -11.66
CA ALA A 796 35.33 -10.55 -10.62
C ALA A 796 36.76 -9.96 -10.62
N ARG A 797 36.87 -8.64 -10.64
CA ARG A 797 38.15 -7.91 -10.68
C ARG A 797 38.22 -6.86 -9.58
N THR A 798 39.27 -6.92 -8.78
CA THR A 798 39.62 -5.85 -7.85
C THR A 798 40.22 -4.68 -8.64
N THR A 799 39.59 -3.51 -8.57
CA THR A 799 39.96 -2.31 -9.34
C THR A 799 39.80 -1.04 -8.49
N SER A 800 40.66 -0.04 -8.71
CA SER A 800 40.49 1.30 -8.11
C SER A 800 39.83 2.31 -9.05
N SER A 801 39.65 1.95 -10.33
CA SER A 801 38.87 2.77 -11.27
C SER A 801 38.23 1.93 -12.37
N LEU A 802 37.12 2.41 -12.89
CA LEU A 802 36.40 1.79 -13.99
C LEU A 802 36.07 2.88 -15.01
N LYS A 803 36.45 2.70 -16.28
CA LYS A 803 36.21 3.69 -17.35
C LYS A 803 35.44 3.05 -18.49
N LEU A 804 34.22 3.53 -18.73
CA LEU A 804 33.40 3.19 -19.89
C LEU A 804 33.67 4.22 -21.00
N THR A 805 34.05 3.76 -22.20
CA THR A 805 34.38 4.61 -23.35
C THR A 805 33.59 4.18 -24.58
N VAL A 806 32.88 5.10 -25.23
CA VAL A 806 32.13 4.84 -26.47
C VAL A 806 33.10 4.62 -27.63
N THR A 807 33.03 3.46 -28.29
CA THR A 807 33.93 3.07 -29.39
C THR A 807 33.24 3.05 -30.75
N GLY A 808 31.91 3.01 -30.81
CA GLY A 808 31.14 3.09 -32.06
C GLY A 808 29.74 3.70 -31.88
N VAL A 809 29.28 4.43 -32.91
CA VAL A 809 27.90 4.93 -33.03
C VAL A 809 27.37 4.74 -34.46
N ALA A 810 26.06 4.78 -34.63
CA ALA A 810 25.38 4.92 -35.92
C ALA A 810 24.63 6.26 -36.00
N GLY A 811 25.04 7.17 -36.90
CA GLY A 811 24.47 8.51 -36.98
C GLY A 811 25.15 9.53 -36.05
N MET A 812 24.43 10.58 -35.65
CA MET A 812 25.00 11.74 -34.93
C MET A 812 24.60 11.81 -33.45
N THR A 813 25.62 12.10 -32.62
CA THR A 813 25.57 12.64 -31.26
C THR A 813 24.94 11.77 -30.15
N VAL A 814 25.80 11.15 -29.34
CA VAL A 814 25.47 10.68 -27.99
C VAL A 814 26.54 11.16 -27.01
N THR A 815 26.13 11.67 -25.86
CA THR A 815 27.00 12.00 -24.72
C THR A 815 26.88 10.90 -23.66
N ALA A 816 28.01 10.39 -23.17
CA ALA A 816 28.04 9.26 -22.21
C ALA A 816 27.44 9.58 -20.82
N GLY A 817 27.12 10.85 -20.53
CA GLY A 817 26.39 11.29 -19.33
C GLY A 817 24.86 11.29 -19.46
N LEU A 818 24.31 10.60 -20.46
CA LEU A 818 22.86 10.40 -20.65
C LEU A 818 22.39 8.98 -20.26
N VAL A 819 23.26 8.22 -19.57
CA VAL A 819 22.94 6.89 -19.02
C VAL A 819 23.25 6.84 -17.54
N ASP A 820 22.36 6.19 -16.78
CA ASP A 820 22.68 5.74 -15.44
C ASP A 820 23.43 4.42 -15.53
N VAL A 821 24.46 4.28 -14.70
CA VAL A 821 25.35 3.12 -14.68
C VAL A 821 25.53 2.70 -13.23
N GLY A 822 25.25 1.44 -12.94
CA GLY A 822 25.53 0.78 -11.66
C GLY A 822 26.64 -0.25 -11.83
N ALA A 823 27.54 -0.37 -10.85
CA ALA A 823 28.75 -1.20 -10.90
C ALA A 823 28.81 -2.08 -9.64
N PHE A 824 28.50 -3.36 -9.79
CA PHE A 824 28.18 -4.24 -8.68
C PHE A 824 29.32 -5.18 -8.32
N SER A 825 29.45 -5.49 -7.03
CA SER A 825 30.19 -6.66 -6.56
C SER A 825 29.64 -7.95 -7.18
N SER A 826 30.55 -8.91 -7.38
CA SER A 826 30.30 -10.20 -8.05
C SER A 826 29.52 -11.18 -7.19
#